data_AF-A0A2W7BHQ9-F1
#
_entry.id   AF-A0A2W7BHQ9-F1
#
_cell.length_a   1.000
_cell.length_b   1.000
_cell.length_c   1.000
_cell.angle_alpha   90.00
_cell.angle_beta   90.00
_cell.angle_gamma   90.00
#
_symmetry.space_group_name_H-M   'P 1'
#
loop_
_entity.id
_entity.type
_entity.pdbx_description
1 polymer ?
#
loop_
_entity_poly.entity_id
_entity_poly.type
_entity_poly.pdbx_seq_one_letter_code
_entity_poly.pdbx_strand_id
1 'polypeptide(L)'
;MTEYTTPAFTLPDLVEIQRESFRWFLEEGLIEELDSFSPITDYTGKLELHFVGKDYKLKRPKYDVDEAKRRDSTYAVQMYVPTRLINKETGEIKEQEVFIGDLPLMTDRGTFIINGAERVIVNQIVRSPGVYYKSETDKNGRRTYNASLIPNRGAWLKFETDKNDLVWVRIDKTRKLSAQVLLKALGLSDGEIFDALRHPEYFQKTIDKEGQYGEEEALMELYRKLRPGEPPTVSGGQQLLDSRFFDPKRYDLGKVGRYKLNRKLRLNVPEVMRVLTPQDILSAIDYLINLEFDIGTIDDIDHLGNRRVRSVGELLQNQVRVGLNRLERIIRERMTVSDADSLTPASLVNPKPLVAAIKEFFGSSQLSQFMDQTNPLAELTHKRRLSALGPGGLTRERAGFAVRDIHPSHYGRICPIETPEGPNAGLIGSLATHARVNAYGFIETPFRKVENGRVCRDIAAAYMTADEEDDLRVAAGDVPMDETGLILGDEVPIRYRQEFTTATPDEIDYVAVSPVQIISVATSLIPFLEHDDANRALMGSNMQRQAVPLLRPERPLVGTGLEAQAARDSGMVIVSRTDGEVIFVSADRIRVRDPQGREIDYQVQKYQRSNQDTCLNQRPIVFLGDRVIAGQILADGSATESGELALGQNILVAYMPWEGYNYEDAILISERLVFNDIYTSIHIEKYEIEARQTKLGPEEITREIPNVGEDALRQLDETGIIRIGAWVQQSDILVGKVTPKGESDQPPEEKLLRAIFGEKARDVRDNSLRVPNGEKGRVVDVRVFTREQGDELPPGANMVVRVYVAQKRKIQVGDKMAGRHGNKGIISRILPIEDMPYLPDGTPIDIVLNPLGVPSRMNVGQVYECLLGWAAENLGVRFKVIPFDEMHGEEKSRETVHAKLQEGSDHKGEDWIFNPKDPGKIQTYDGRTGEPFDRAVTIGIAYMLKLVHLVDDKIHARSTGPYSLVTQQPLGGKAQQGGQRFGEMEVWALEAFGAAYILQELLTVKSDDMQGRNEALNAIVKGKAIPRPGTPESFKVLMRELQSLCLDVAVHKLDTREDGTSRDSEVDLMADVSTRRAPSRPTYESISRDEMDEND
;
A
#
# COMPACT_ATOMS: atom_id res chain seq x y z
N MET A 1 -37.55 25.72 -1.68
CA MET A 1 -37.34 24.96 -2.92
C MET A 1 -36.03 25.45 -3.51
N THR A 2 -34.93 24.81 -3.13
CA THR A 2 -33.60 25.05 -3.69
C THR A 2 -33.55 24.41 -5.07
N GLU A 3 -33.32 25.21 -6.12
CA GLU A 3 -32.94 24.68 -7.43
C GLU A 3 -31.72 23.78 -7.24
N TYR A 4 -31.93 22.48 -7.40
CA TYR A 4 -30.81 21.54 -7.53
C TYR A 4 -30.13 21.88 -8.85
N THR A 5 -29.06 22.67 -8.80
CA THR A 5 -28.11 22.75 -9.91
C THR A 5 -27.60 21.35 -10.18
N THR A 6 -28.04 20.76 -11.28
CA THR A 6 -27.53 19.49 -11.79
C THR A 6 -26.00 19.59 -11.83
N PRO A 7 -25.25 18.62 -11.26
CA PRO A 7 -23.79 18.69 -11.32
C PRO A 7 -23.35 18.79 -12.78
N ALA A 8 -22.43 19.72 -13.06
CA ALA A 8 -21.96 20.01 -14.42
C ALA A 8 -21.31 18.79 -15.12
N PHE A 9 -20.92 17.77 -14.34
CA PHE A 9 -20.35 16.49 -14.76
C PHE A 9 -20.64 15.39 -13.73
N THR A 10 -20.88 14.16 -14.20
CA THR A 10 -21.00 12.95 -13.36
C THR A 10 -19.66 12.24 -13.33
N LEU A 11 -19.04 12.13 -12.15
CA LEU A 11 -17.84 11.32 -11.95
C LEU A 11 -18.15 9.83 -12.19
N PRO A 12 -17.18 9.06 -12.70
CA PRO A 12 -17.33 7.62 -12.85
C PRO A 12 -17.38 6.94 -11.48
N ASP A 13 -17.81 5.68 -11.46
CA ASP A 13 -17.75 4.83 -10.28
C ASP A 13 -16.28 4.61 -9.88
N LEU A 14 -15.92 5.08 -8.69
CA LEU A 14 -14.51 5.12 -8.28
C LEU A 14 -13.90 3.73 -8.03
N VAL A 15 -14.70 2.67 -7.93
CA VAL A 15 -14.22 1.28 -7.73
C VAL A 15 -14.39 0.42 -8.99
N GLU A 16 -14.89 1.01 -10.08
CA GLU A 16 -15.12 0.33 -11.37
C GLU A 16 -13.89 -0.46 -11.86
N ILE A 17 -12.70 0.12 -11.79
CA ILE A 17 -11.45 -0.53 -12.25
C ILE A 17 -11.20 -1.92 -11.63
N GLN A 18 -11.57 -2.10 -10.36
CA GLN A 18 -11.41 -3.38 -9.67
C GLN A 18 -12.46 -4.38 -10.15
N ARG A 19 -13.73 -3.96 -10.18
CA ARG A 19 -14.87 -4.82 -10.50
C ARG A 19 -14.93 -5.22 -11.97
N GLU A 20 -14.75 -4.27 -12.88
CA GLU A 20 -14.75 -4.56 -14.32
C GLU A 20 -13.61 -5.48 -14.70
N SER A 21 -12.41 -5.27 -14.14
CA SER A 21 -11.25 -6.12 -14.42
C SER A 21 -11.46 -7.56 -13.92
N PHE A 22 -12.04 -7.74 -12.73
CA PHE A 22 -12.32 -9.08 -12.21
C PHE A 22 -13.48 -9.76 -12.95
N ARG A 23 -14.53 -9.02 -13.33
CA ARG A 23 -15.61 -9.52 -14.20
C ARG A 23 -15.06 -10.02 -15.53
N TRP A 24 -14.23 -9.20 -16.20
CA TRP A 24 -13.56 -9.58 -17.44
C TRP A 24 -12.71 -10.84 -17.28
N PHE A 25 -12.01 -11.00 -16.16
CA PHE A 25 -11.24 -12.22 -15.89
C PHE A 25 -12.14 -13.47 -15.80
N LEU A 26 -13.32 -13.38 -15.19
CA LEU A 26 -14.25 -14.51 -15.13
C LEU A 26 -14.91 -14.81 -16.49
N GLU A 27 -15.31 -13.76 -17.22
CA GLU A 27 -16.06 -13.92 -18.47
C GLU A 27 -15.18 -14.28 -19.68
N GLU A 28 -13.96 -13.74 -19.75
CA GLU A 28 -13.07 -13.93 -20.90
C GLU A 28 -11.70 -14.47 -20.50
N GLY A 29 -11.03 -13.82 -19.53
CA GLY A 29 -9.61 -14.07 -19.24
C GLY A 29 -9.31 -15.51 -18.81
N LEU A 30 -10.15 -16.09 -17.94
CA LEU A 30 -10.01 -17.47 -17.47
C LEU A 30 -10.28 -18.47 -18.59
N ILE A 31 -11.25 -18.19 -19.46
CA ILE A 31 -11.58 -19.03 -20.62
C ILE A 31 -10.42 -19.02 -21.61
N GLU A 32 -9.84 -17.85 -21.91
CA GLU A 32 -8.66 -17.74 -22.77
C GLU A 32 -7.50 -18.61 -22.25
N GLU A 33 -7.26 -18.65 -20.93
CA GLU A 33 -6.21 -19.49 -20.35
C GLU A 33 -6.53 -20.98 -20.44
N LEU A 34 -7.76 -21.39 -20.10
CA LEU A 34 -8.19 -22.79 -20.17
C LEU A 34 -8.18 -23.33 -21.61
N ASP A 35 -8.57 -22.51 -22.58
CA ASP A 35 -8.54 -22.87 -24.00
C ASP A 35 -7.10 -22.92 -24.51
N SER A 36 -6.21 -22.00 -24.08
CA SER A 36 -4.78 -22.03 -24.46
C SER A 36 -4.03 -23.25 -23.88
N PHE A 37 -4.53 -23.77 -22.76
CA PHE A 37 -4.01 -24.94 -22.06
C PHE A 37 -4.39 -26.26 -22.73
N SER A 38 -5.43 -26.25 -23.58
CA SER A 38 -5.98 -27.41 -24.28
C SER A 38 -5.62 -27.38 -25.79
N PRO A 39 -5.31 -28.51 -26.46
CA PRO A 39 -5.22 -29.86 -25.92
C PRO A 39 -3.84 -30.19 -25.34
N ILE A 40 -3.83 -31.13 -24.39
CA ILE A 40 -2.61 -31.73 -23.84
C ILE A 40 -2.43 -33.11 -24.46
N THR A 41 -1.33 -33.29 -25.19
CA THR A 41 -0.91 -34.57 -25.77
C THR A 41 0.18 -35.21 -24.91
N ASP A 42 0.16 -36.54 -24.82
CA ASP A 42 1.27 -37.30 -24.27
C ASP A 42 2.49 -37.31 -25.23
N TYR A 43 3.65 -37.81 -24.77
CA TYR A 43 4.86 -37.85 -25.59
C TYR A 43 4.74 -38.75 -26.83
N THR A 44 3.85 -39.74 -26.80
CA THR A 44 3.63 -40.67 -27.93
C THR A 44 2.52 -40.21 -28.87
N GLY A 45 1.73 -39.19 -28.47
CA GLY A 45 0.63 -38.62 -29.26
C GLY A 45 -0.64 -39.48 -29.32
N LYS A 46 -0.75 -40.51 -28.48
CA LYS A 46 -1.85 -41.47 -28.42
C LYS A 46 -3.03 -40.98 -27.57
N LEU A 47 -2.75 -40.27 -26.49
CA LEU A 47 -3.75 -39.77 -25.55
C LEU A 47 -3.84 -38.25 -25.65
N GLU A 48 -5.06 -37.74 -25.70
CA GLU A 48 -5.35 -36.31 -25.67
C GLU A 48 -6.33 -35.95 -24.58
N LEU A 49 -5.98 -34.97 -23.76
CA LEU A 49 -6.86 -34.38 -22.78
C LEU A 49 -7.31 -32.99 -23.24
N HIS A 50 -8.62 -32.79 -23.32
CA HIS A 50 -9.26 -31.56 -23.74
C HIS A 50 -10.04 -30.94 -22.58
N PHE A 51 -9.76 -29.68 -22.26
CA PHE A 51 -10.55 -28.88 -21.32
C PHE A 51 -11.55 -28.04 -22.10
N VAL A 52 -12.83 -28.08 -21.73
CA VAL A 52 -13.86 -27.23 -22.33
C VAL A 52 -14.01 -25.99 -21.48
N GLY A 53 -13.15 -24.99 -21.73
CA GLY A 53 -13.06 -23.77 -20.92
C GLY A 53 -14.38 -23.00 -20.85
N LYS A 54 -15.14 -22.93 -21.95
CA LYS A 54 -16.40 -22.19 -22.04
C LYS A 54 -17.52 -22.69 -21.11
N ASP A 55 -17.47 -23.97 -20.74
CA ASP A 55 -18.52 -24.61 -19.93
C ASP A 55 -18.09 -24.80 -18.47
N TYR A 56 -17.09 -24.03 -18.01
CA TYR A 56 -16.67 -24.08 -16.61
C TYR A 56 -17.79 -23.66 -15.66
N LYS A 57 -17.86 -24.29 -14.49
CA LYS A 57 -18.89 -24.05 -13.47
C LYS A 57 -18.26 -23.63 -12.16
N LEU A 58 -18.79 -22.56 -11.58
CA LEU A 58 -18.47 -22.11 -10.24
C LEU A 58 -19.58 -22.56 -9.27
N LYS A 59 -19.22 -23.31 -8.23
CA LYS A 59 -20.15 -23.59 -7.14
C LYS A 59 -20.26 -22.40 -6.20
N ARG A 60 -21.39 -22.30 -5.50
CA ARG A 60 -21.60 -21.26 -4.48
C ARG A 60 -20.50 -21.34 -3.41
N PRO A 61 -20.04 -20.19 -2.89
CA PRO A 61 -19.08 -20.15 -1.78
C PRO A 61 -19.59 -20.97 -0.59
N LYS A 62 -18.66 -21.56 0.17
CA LYS A 62 -18.98 -22.31 1.40
C LYS A 62 -19.52 -21.40 2.50
N TYR A 63 -19.00 -20.18 2.59
CA TYR A 63 -19.32 -19.19 3.60
C TYR A 63 -19.60 -17.84 2.95
N ASP A 64 -20.46 -17.05 3.58
CA ASP A 64 -20.65 -15.64 3.22
C ASP A 64 -19.45 -14.79 3.70
N VAL A 65 -19.36 -13.55 3.19
CA VAL A 65 -18.29 -12.59 3.48
C VAL A 65 -18.05 -12.42 4.99
N ASP A 66 -19.11 -12.19 5.78
CA ASP A 66 -18.99 -11.97 7.23
C ASP A 66 -18.72 -13.25 8.01
N GLU A 67 -19.13 -14.41 7.50
CA GLU A 67 -18.78 -15.69 8.10
C GLU A 67 -17.31 -16.04 7.83
N ALA A 68 -16.81 -15.76 6.62
CA ALA A 68 -15.42 -15.98 6.26
C ALA A 68 -14.46 -15.14 7.13
N LYS A 69 -14.80 -13.87 7.38
CA LYS A 69 -14.08 -13.03 8.35
C LYS A 69 -14.16 -13.54 9.79
N ARG A 70 -15.30 -14.11 10.18
CA ARG A 70 -15.48 -14.61 11.55
C ARG A 70 -14.68 -15.87 11.82
N ARG A 71 -14.60 -16.77 10.85
CA ARG A 71 -13.89 -18.06 10.92
C ARG A 71 -12.42 -18.00 10.51
N ASP A 72 -11.91 -16.82 10.16
CA ASP A 72 -10.61 -16.64 9.52
C ASP A 72 -10.37 -17.53 8.29
N SER A 73 -11.44 -17.80 7.53
CA SER A 73 -11.37 -18.57 6.29
C SER A 73 -11.23 -17.66 5.07
N THR A 74 -10.92 -18.24 3.92
CA THR A 74 -10.88 -17.53 2.64
C THR A 74 -12.26 -17.54 1.98
N TYR A 75 -12.72 -16.38 1.48
CA TYR A 75 -13.95 -16.30 0.69
C TYR A 75 -13.64 -16.75 -0.75
N ALA A 76 -13.97 -18.00 -1.07
CA ALA A 76 -13.64 -18.64 -2.34
C ALA A 76 -14.79 -19.50 -2.88
N VAL A 77 -14.76 -19.71 -4.20
CA VAL A 77 -15.66 -20.59 -4.94
C VAL A 77 -14.90 -21.78 -5.50
N GLN A 78 -15.56 -22.94 -5.55
CA GLN A 78 -14.98 -24.14 -6.17
C GLN A 78 -15.20 -24.11 -7.67
N MET A 79 -14.13 -24.32 -8.44
CA MET A 79 -14.16 -24.33 -9.91
C MET A 79 -14.11 -25.75 -10.47
N TYR A 80 -15.08 -26.07 -11.33
CA TYR A 80 -15.18 -27.33 -12.06
C TYR A 80 -15.13 -27.07 -13.56
N VAL A 81 -14.40 -27.89 -14.31
CA VAL A 81 -14.28 -27.77 -15.76
C VAL A 81 -14.60 -29.12 -16.42
N PRO A 82 -15.54 -29.16 -17.39
CA PRO A 82 -15.77 -30.35 -18.20
C PRO A 82 -14.50 -30.71 -18.99
N THR A 83 -14.04 -31.94 -18.80
CA THR A 83 -12.78 -32.43 -19.35
C THR A 83 -13.01 -33.74 -20.10
N ARG A 84 -12.49 -33.83 -21.32
CA ARG A 84 -12.59 -35.01 -22.20
C ARG A 84 -11.23 -35.66 -22.38
N LEU A 85 -11.12 -36.94 -22.06
CA LEU A 85 -9.94 -37.75 -22.39
C LEU A 85 -10.27 -38.58 -23.64
N ILE A 86 -9.48 -38.40 -24.69
CA ILE A 86 -9.61 -39.09 -25.98
C ILE A 86 -8.42 -40.03 -26.13
N ASN A 87 -8.70 -41.31 -26.34
CA ASN A 87 -7.71 -42.28 -26.77
C ASN A 87 -7.79 -42.44 -28.29
N LYS A 88 -6.75 -42.02 -29.02
CA LYS A 88 -6.73 -42.09 -30.49
C LYS A 88 -6.62 -43.52 -31.02
N GLU A 89 -6.11 -44.46 -30.24
CA GLU A 89 -5.98 -45.86 -30.67
C GLU A 89 -7.32 -46.60 -30.58
N THR A 90 -8.11 -46.37 -29.53
CA THR A 90 -9.40 -47.05 -29.32
C THR A 90 -10.61 -46.23 -29.80
N GLY A 91 -10.44 -44.92 -29.98
CA GLY A 91 -11.54 -43.99 -30.24
C GLY A 91 -12.44 -43.71 -29.04
N GLU A 92 -12.08 -44.21 -27.85
CA GLU A 92 -12.87 -44.03 -26.63
C GLU A 92 -12.74 -42.59 -26.10
N ILE A 93 -13.88 -41.98 -25.78
CA ILE A 93 -13.96 -40.63 -25.21
C ILE A 93 -14.58 -40.73 -23.82
N LYS A 94 -13.82 -40.36 -22.79
CA LYS A 94 -14.29 -40.28 -21.40
C LYS A 94 -14.46 -38.82 -21.01
N GLU A 95 -15.69 -38.38 -20.75
CA GLU A 95 -16.02 -37.02 -20.34
C GLU A 95 -16.44 -36.96 -18.87
N GLN A 96 -15.87 -36.03 -18.12
CA GLN A 96 -16.18 -35.84 -16.70
C GLN A 96 -16.02 -34.37 -16.29
N GLU A 97 -16.84 -33.90 -15.36
CA GLU A 97 -16.60 -32.63 -14.67
C GLU A 97 -15.51 -32.80 -13.62
N VAL A 98 -14.42 -32.07 -13.78
CA VAL A 98 -13.23 -32.21 -12.92
C VAL A 98 -13.05 -30.95 -12.08
N PHE A 99 -12.81 -31.12 -10.79
CA PHE A 99 -12.43 -30.02 -9.90
C PHE A 99 -10.99 -29.58 -10.19
N ILE A 100 -10.81 -28.31 -10.54
CA ILE A 100 -9.50 -27.75 -10.90
C ILE A 100 -8.90 -26.89 -9.77
N GLY A 101 -9.73 -26.31 -8.90
CA GLY A 101 -9.24 -25.59 -7.72
C GLY A 101 -10.26 -24.63 -7.10
N ASP A 102 -9.86 -24.03 -5.99
CA ASP A 102 -10.61 -22.96 -5.33
C ASP A 102 -10.11 -21.60 -5.80
N LEU A 103 -11.04 -20.73 -6.20
CA LEU A 103 -10.77 -19.38 -6.65
C LEU A 103 -11.31 -18.36 -5.64
N PRO A 104 -10.47 -17.52 -5.02
CA PRO A 104 -10.93 -16.41 -4.19
C PRO A 104 -11.82 -15.46 -4.99
N LEU A 105 -13.00 -15.15 -4.43
CA LEU A 105 -13.99 -14.30 -5.09
C LEU A 105 -13.89 -12.85 -4.58
N MET A 106 -14.03 -11.88 -5.47
CA MET A 106 -14.09 -10.47 -5.11
C MET A 106 -15.42 -10.14 -4.43
N THR A 107 -15.38 -9.33 -3.38
CA THR A 107 -16.58 -8.79 -2.71
C THR A 107 -17.20 -7.65 -3.50
N ASP A 108 -18.45 -7.29 -3.20
CA ASP A 108 -19.12 -6.12 -3.80
C ASP A 108 -18.35 -4.80 -3.58
N ARG A 109 -17.50 -4.74 -2.55
CA ARG A 109 -16.65 -3.59 -2.21
C ARG A 109 -15.36 -3.52 -3.04
N GLY A 110 -15.07 -4.50 -3.90
CA GLY A 110 -13.82 -4.57 -4.66
C GLY A 110 -12.62 -5.06 -3.85
N THR A 111 -12.84 -5.89 -2.82
CA THR A 111 -11.79 -6.48 -1.96
C THR A 111 -11.84 -8.01 -1.98
N PHE A 112 -10.83 -8.67 -1.42
CA PHE A 112 -10.77 -10.12 -1.24
C PHE A 112 -10.64 -10.46 0.24
N ILE A 113 -11.25 -11.56 0.69
CA ILE A 113 -11.04 -12.07 2.06
C ILE A 113 -10.15 -13.29 1.99
N ILE A 114 -8.95 -13.19 2.55
CA ILE A 114 -7.96 -14.26 2.58
C ILE A 114 -7.58 -14.51 4.03
N ASN A 115 -7.87 -15.72 4.52
CA ASN A 115 -7.64 -16.12 5.92
C ASN A 115 -8.23 -15.11 6.93
N GLY A 116 -9.48 -14.70 6.73
CA GLY A 116 -10.18 -13.73 7.59
C GLY A 116 -9.83 -12.25 7.38
N ALA A 117 -8.70 -11.95 6.76
CA ALA A 117 -8.26 -10.58 6.54
C ALA A 117 -8.72 -10.05 5.17
N GLU A 118 -9.21 -8.82 5.14
CA GLU A 118 -9.46 -8.12 3.87
C GLU A 118 -8.15 -7.69 3.21
N ARG A 119 -8.05 -7.97 1.91
CA ARG A 119 -6.92 -7.62 1.05
C ARG A 119 -7.40 -6.93 -0.21
N VAL A 120 -6.49 -6.17 -0.81
CA VAL A 120 -6.69 -5.51 -2.10
C VAL A 120 -5.51 -5.85 -3.01
N ILE A 121 -5.81 -6.08 -4.29
CA ILE A 121 -4.79 -6.24 -5.31
C ILE A 121 -4.56 -4.87 -5.94
N VAL A 122 -3.37 -4.34 -5.72
CA VAL A 122 -2.95 -3.03 -6.26
C VAL A 122 -2.67 -3.16 -7.76
N ASN A 123 -3.16 -2.19 -8.52
CA ASN A 123 -2.94 -2.14 -9.97
C ASN A 123 -1.47 -1.83 -10.27
N GLN A 124 -0.90 -2.51 -11.25
CA GLN A 124 0.53 -2.39 -11.54
C GLN A 124 0.76 -1.62 -12.85
N ILE A 125 1.61 -0.59 -12.84
CA ILE A 125 2.04 0.09 -14.07
C ILE A 125 3.33 -0.56 -14.59
N VAL A 126 3.28 -1.03 -15.84
CA VAL A 126 4.39 -1.71 -16.52
C VAL A 126 4.60 -1.13 -17.91
N ARG A 127 5.76 -1.38 -18.52
CA ARG A 127 6.00 -1.03 -19.92
C ARG A 127 5.07 -1.86 -20.82
N SER A 128 4.45 -1.22 -21.80
CA SER A 128 3.64 -1.95 -22.77
C SER A 128 4.51 -2.87 -23.63
N PRO A 129 4.03 -4.05 -24.05
CA PRO A 129 4.72 -4.83 -25.07
C PRO A 129 4.80 -4.05 -26.39
N GLY A 130 5.93 -4.12 -27.08
CA GLY A 130 6.17 -3.38 -28.32
C GLY A 130 7.66 -3.17 -28.60
N VAL A 131 7.94 -2.39 -29.65
CA VAL A 131 9.31 -1.97 -30.02
C VAL A 131 9.51 -0.51 -29.61
N TYR A 132 10.67 -0.23 -29.01
CA TYR A 132 11.04 1.09 -28.50
C TYR A 132 12.39 1.51 -29.03
N TYR A 133 12.48 2.72 -29.59
CA TYR A 133 13.73 3.28 -30.12
C TYR A 133 14.27 4.38 -29.21
N LYS A 134 15.56 4.33 -28.90
CA LYS A 134 16.25 5.33 -28.09
C LYS A 134 17.57 5.72 -28.73
N SER A 135 17.92 7.00 -28.62
CA SER A 135 19.25 7.51 -28.94
C SER A 135 20.15 7.52 -27.72
N GLU A 136 21.41 7.17 -27.92
CA GLU A 136 22.48 7.31 -26.95
C GLU A 136 23.61 8.11 -27.57
N THR A 137 24.06 9.15 -26.87
CA THR A 137 25.19 9.97 -27.32
C THR A 137 26.44 9.50 -26.59
N ASP A 138 27.45 9.08 -27.33
CA ASP A 138 28.73 8.69 -26.76
C ASP A 138 29.53 9.91 -26.27
N LYS A 139 30.58 9.69 -25.49
CA LYS A 139 31.49 10.74 -24.97
C LYS A 139 32.10 11.62 -26.07
N ASN A 140 32.20 11.11 -27.30
CA ASN A 140 32.73 11.81 -28.47
C ASN A 140 31.64 12.59 -29.25
N GLY A 141 30.41 12.67 -28.75
CA GLY A 141 29.31 13.41 -29.38
C GLY A 141 28.63 12.69 -30.56
N ARG A 142 29.05 11.48 -30.91
CA ARG A 142 28.38 10.66 -31.94
C ARG A 142 27.13 10.01 -31.35
N ARG A 143 26.02 10.14 -32.08
CA ARG A 143 24.75 9.47 -31.76
C ARG A 143 24.83 8.02 -32.24
N THR A 144 24.34 7.11 -31.42
CA THR A 144 24.04 5.73 -31.79
C THR A 144 22.62 5.41 -31.36
N TYR A 145 21.96 4.50 -32.06
CA TYR A 145 20.58 4.16 -31.77
C TYR A 145 20.48 2.72 -31.27
N ASN A 146 19.53 2.51 -30.36
CA ASN A 146 19.13 1.18 -29.95
C ASN A 146 17.62 1.02 -30.05
N ALA A 147 17.20 -0.20 -30.38
CA ALA A 147 15.80 -0.60 -30.36
C ALA A 147 15.63 -1.80 -29.43
N SER A 148 14.62 -1.76 -28.56
CA SER A 148 14.25 -2.87 -27.68
C SER A 148 12.85 -3.35 -28.00
N LEU A 149 12.73 -4.59 -28.49
CA LEU A 149 11.47 -5.28 -28.70
C LEU A 149 11.16 -6.13 -27.47
N ILE A 150 10.11 -5.74 -26.75
CA ILE A 150 9.68 -6.30 -25.48
C ILE A 150 8.37 -7.06 -25.71
N PRO A 151 8.33 -8.39 -25.58
CA PRO A 151 7.08 -9.14 -25.64
C PRO A 151 6.28 -9.05 -24.33
N ASN A 152 5.01 -9.47 -24.39
CA ASN A 152 4.25 -9.71 -23.16
C ASN A 152 4.80 -10.93 -22.40
N ARG A 153 5.21 -11.96 -23.15
CA ARG A 153 5.88 -13.17 -22.67
C ARG A 153 6.88 -13.67 -23.70
N GLY A 154 8.08 -14.04 -23.25
CA GLY A 154 9.10 -14.66 -24.11
C GLY A 154 10.43 -13.91 -24.07
N ALA A 155 11.28 -14.21 -25.05
CA ALA A 155 12.63 -13.66 -25.14
C ALA A 155 12.64 -12.19 -25.61
N TRP A 156 13.54 -11.37 -25.08
CA TRP A 156 13.69 -9.99 -25.52
C TRP A 156 14.61 -9.92 -26.74
N LEU A 157 14.31 -9.04 -27.68
CA LEU A 157 15.18 -8.73 -28.81
C LEU A 157 15.67 -7.29 -28.68
N LYS A 158 16.98 -7.09 -28.80
CA LYS A 158 17.58 -5.75 -28.81
C LYS A 158 18.43 -5.58 -30.05
N PHE A 159 18.20 -4.48 -30.75
CA PHE A 159 18.96 -4.07 -31.93
C PHE A 159 19.79 -2.84 -31.55
N GLU A 160 21.04 -2.75 -32.00
CA GLU A 160 21.92 -1.62 -31.70
C GLU A 160 22.80 -1.30 -32.91
N THR A 161 22.94 -0.01 -33.24
CA THR A 161 23.93 0.47 -34.20
C THR A 161 25.24 0.79 -33.48
N ASP A 162 26.36 0.32 -34.01
CA ASP A 162 27.70 0.64 -33.48
C ASP A 162 28.33 1.82 -34.23
N LYS A 163 29.43 2.35 -33.69
CA LYS A 163 30.24 3.44 -34.25
C LYS A 163 30.78 3.17 -35.66
N ASN A 164 30.77 1.93 -36.12
CA ASN A 164 31.24 1.55 -37.45
C ASN A 164 30.07 1.36 -38.43
N ASP A 165 28.87 1.85 -38.10
CA ASP A 165 27.65 1.67 -38.89
C ASP A 165 27.29 0.19 -39.08
N LEU A 166 27.57 -0.63 -38.06
CA LEU A 166 27.24 -2.06 -38.04
C LEU A 166 26.02 -2.28 -37.16
N VAL A 167 25.13 -3.16 -37.60
CA VAL A 167 23.90 -3.49 -36.88
C VAL A 167 24.07 -4.80 -36.12
N TRP A 168 23.90 -4.73 -34.81
CA TRP A 168 23.99 -5.88 -33.92
C TRP A 168 22.64 -6.21 -33.32
N VAL A 169 22.46 -7.49 -32.97
CA VAL A 169 21.29 -8.04 -32.31
C VAL A 169 21.71 -8.77 -31.05
N ARG A 170 20.90 -8.65 -30.01
CA ARG A 170 21.03 -9.41 -28.77
C ARG A 170 19.71 -10.07 -28.44
N ILE A 171 19.77 -11.38 -28.24
CA ILE A 171 18.62 -12.18 -27.76
C ILE A 171 18.77 -12.32 -26.24
N ASP A 172 17.79 -11.87 -25.47
CA ASP A 172 17.85 -11.80 -24.00
C ASP A 172 19.13 -11.09 -23.49
N LYS A 173 19.93 -11.79 -22.67
CA LYS A 173 21.19 -11.32 -22.08
C LYS A 173 22.42 -12.01 -22.68
N THR A 174 22.26 -12.59 -23.86
CA THR A 174 23.35 -13.32 -24.56
C THR A 174 24.33 -12.35 -25.23
N ARG A 175 25.37 -12.90 -25.87
CA ARG A 175 26.39 -12.10 -26.57
C ARG A 175 25.80 -11.45 -27.83
N LYS A 176 26.44 -10.36 -28.29
CA LYS A 176 26.08 -9.71 -29.55
C LYS A 176 26.23 -10.68 -30.72
N LEU A 177 25.20 -10.68 -31.57
CA LEU A 177 25.09 -11.38 -32.85
C LEU A 177 24.98 -10.32 -33.94
N SER A 178 25.51 -10.57 -35.12
CA SER A 178 25.27 -9.67 -36.26
C SER A 178 23.83 -9.80 -36.73
N ALA A 179 23.23 -8.69 -37.16
CA ALA A 179 21.88 -8.68 -37.74
C ALA A 179 21.76 -9.58 -38.96
N GLN A 180 22.85 -9.71 -39.75
CA GLN A 180 22.92 -10.62 -40.89
C GLN A 180 22.70 -12.07 -40.46
N VAL A 181 23.36 -12.53 -39.40
CA VAL A 181 23.23 -13.91 -38.89
C VAL A 181 21.78 -14.20 -38.49
N LEU A 182 21.10 -13.26 -37.82
CA LEU A 182 19.71 -13.46 -37.44
C LEU A 182 18.76 -13.47 -38.65
N LEU A 183 18.89 -12.52 -39.58
CA LEU A 183 18.03 -12.44 -40.76
C LEU A 183 18.21 -13.66 -41.68
N LYS A 184 19.44 -14.16 -41.82
CA LYS A 184 19.72 -15.40 -42.54
C LYS A 184 19.19 -16.64 -41.85
N ALA A 185 19.32 -16.73 -40.52
CA ALA A 185 18.73 -17.82 -39.74
C ALA A 185 17.18 -17.82 -39.78
N LEU A 186 16.55 -16.70 -40.16
CA LEU A 186 15.10 -16.60 -40.37
C LEU A 186 14.67 -17.05 -41.78
N GLY A 187 15.61 -17.44 -42.65
CA GLY A 187 15.35 -17.89 -44.02
C GLY A 187 15.21 -16.77 -45.05
N LEU A 188 15.61 -15.52 -44.74
CA LEU A 188 15.51 -14.40 -45.68
C LEU A 188 16.67 -14.40 -46.70
N SER A 189 16.31 -14.28 -47.99
CA SER A 189 17.28 -14.18 -49.08
C SER A 189 17.96 -12.80 -49.11
N ASP A 190 19.12 -12.70 -49.76
CA ASP A 190 19.82 -11.40 -49.87
C ASP A 190 18.97 -10.37 -50.61
N GLY A 191 18.28 -10.80 -51.68
CA GLY A 191 17.37 -9.93 -52.44
C GLY A 191 16.25 -9.36 -51.58
N GLU A 192 15.58 -10.19 -50.78
CA GLU A 192 14.50 -9.74 -49.88
C GLU A 192 15.00 -8.75 -48.82
N ILE A 193 16.21 -8.96 -48.29
CA ILE A 193 16.81 -8.06 -47.30
C ILE A 193 17.16 -6.72 -47.96
N PHE A 194 17.82 -6.75 -49.12
CA PHE A 194 18.22 -5.53 -49.82
C PHE A 194 17.03 -4.72 -50.36
N ASP A 195 15.97 -5.38 -50.83
CA ASP A 195 14.77 -4.71 -51.35
C ASP A 195 13.93 -4.09 -50.23
N ALA A 196 13.94 -4.69 -49.03
CA ALA A 196 13.17 -4.19 -47.89
C ALA A 196 13.85 -3.04 -47.13
N LEU A 197 15.19 -2.97 -47.17
CA LEU A 197 15.96 -1.92 -46.50
C LEU A 197 16.06 -0.67 -47.37
N ARG A 198 15.75 0.51 -46.81
CA ARG A 198 15.94 1.77 -47.54
C ARG A 198 17.41 2.12 -47.74
N HIS A 199 18.25 1.71 -46.78
CA HIS A 199 19.69 1.98 -46.72
C HIS A 199 20.47 0.66 -46.73
N PRO A 200 20.53 -0.05 -47.88
CA PRO A 200 21.18 -1.35 -48.00
C PRO A 200 22.69 -1.31 -47.71
N GLU A 201 23.33 -0.13 -47.74
CA GLU A 201 24.75 0.06 -47.45
C GLU A 201 25.17 -0.40 -46.05
N TYR A 202 24.28 -0.33 -45.05
CA TYR A 202 24.56 -0.84 -43.69
C TYR A 202 24.71 -2.37 -43.68
N PHE A 203 23.89 -3.04 -44.48
CA PHE A 203 23.95 -4.49 -44.60
C PHE A 203 25.16 -4.92 -45.44
N GLN A 204 25.46 -4.19 -46.52
CA GLN A 204 26.66 -4.44 -47.33
C GLN A 204 27.95 -4.30 -46.52
N LYS A 205 28.09 -3.24 -45.71
CA LYS A 205 29.24 -3.08 -44.79
C LYS A 205 29.40 -4.24 -43.81
N THR A 206 28.28 -4.82 -43.36
CA THR A 206 28.28 -5.95 -42.44
C THR A 206 28.80 -7.22 -43.15
N ILE A 207 28.33 -7.47 -44.38
CA ILE A 207 28.82 -8.56 -45.24
C ILE A 207 30.32 -8.41 -45.53
N ASP A 208 30.78 -7.20 -45.87
CA ASP A 208 32.18 -6.94 -46.21
C ASP A 208 33.12 -7.22 -45.02
N LYS A 209 32.63 -7.07 -43.78
CA LYS A 209 33.42 -7.21 -42.56
C LYS A 209 33.35 -8.60 -41.92
N GLU A 210 32.16 -9.21 -41.86
CA GLU A 210 31.96 -10.52 -41.22
C GLU A 210 31.91 -11.69 -42.21
N GLY A 211 31.84 -11.42 -43.50
CA GLY A 211 31.65 -12.42 -44.55
C GLY A 211 30.18 -12.70 -44.86
N GLN A 212 29.94 -13.44 -45.94
CA GLN A 212 28.61 -13.86 -46.34
C GLN A 212 28.30 -15.22 -45.71
N TYR A 213 27.29 -15.27 -44.85
CA TYR A 213 26.80 -16.51 -44.25
C TYR A 213 25.68 -17.12 -45.08
N GLY A 214 25.75 -18.43 -45.31
CA GLY A 214 24.58 -19.22 -45.73
C GLY A 214 23.56 -19.38 -44.59
N GLU A 215 22.35 -19.84 -44.90
CA GLU A 215 21.30 -20.11 -43.90
C GLU A 215 21.74 -21.14 -42.85
N GLU A 216 22.33 -22.25 -43.29
CA GLU A 216 22.81 -23.32 -42.40
C GLU A 216 23.95 -22.86 -41.49
N GLU A 217 24.88 -22.07 -42.02
CA GLU A 217 26.00 -21.49 -41.28
C GLU A 217 25.51 -20.48 -40.23
N ALA A 218 24.52 -19.66 -40.60
CA ALA A 218 23.91 -18.70 -39.70
C ALA A 218 23.17 -19.39 -38.54
N LEU A 219 22.44 -20.49 -38.81
CA LEU A 219 21.79 -21.30 -37.77
C LEU A 219 22.81 -21.93 -36.81
N MET A 220 23.94 -22.42 -37.31
CA MET A 220 25.00 -22.97 -36.47
C MET A 220 25.67 -21.90 -35.59
N GLU A 221 25.97 -20.73 -36.15
CA GLU A 221 26.58 -19.63 -35.38
C GLU A 221 25.62 -19.07 -34.33
N LEU A 222 24.33 -18.95 -34.66
CA LEU A 222 23.27 -18.61 -33.72
C LEU A 222 23.23 -19.62 -32.55
N TYR A 223 23.22 -20.92 -32.86
CA TYR A 223 23.20 -21.98 -31.84
C TYR A 223 24.43 -21.91 -30.94
N ARG A 224 25.62 -21.78 -31.53
CA ARG A 224 26.90 -21.68 -30.82
C ARG A 224 26.92 -20.52 -29.82
N LYS A 225 26.35 -19.37 -30.18
CA LYS A 225 26.30 -18.18 -29.32
C LYS A 225 25.27 -18.29 -28.21
N LEU A 226 24.12 -18.92 -28.49
CA LEU A 226 23.04 -19.11 -27.51
C LEU A 226 23.34 -20.26 -26.54
N ARG A 227 24.05 -21.31 -26.98
CA ARG A 227 24.44 -22.48 -26.18
C ARG A 227 25.94 -22.81 -26.35
N PRO A 228 26.84 -22.08 -25.68
CA PRO A 228 28.30 -22.17 -25.89
C PRO A 228 28.97 -23.48 -25.43
N GLY A 229 28.22 -24.46 -24.89
CA GLY A 229 28.74 -25.75 -24.43
C GLY A 229 28.20 -26.98 -25.18
N GLU A 230 27.30 -26.79 -26.15
CA GLU A 230 26.70 -27.88 -26.93
C GLU A 230 27.21 -27.83 -28.38
N PRO A 231 27.42 -28.99 -29.04
CA PRO A 231 27.85 -29.00 -30.44
C PRO A 231 26.77 -28.36 -31.33
N PRO A 232 27.13 -27.39 -32.19
CA PRO A 232 26.16 -26.71 -33.03
C PRO A 232 25.62 -27.67 -34.10
N THR A 233 24.30 -27.73 -34.22
CA THR A 233 23.59 -28.48 -35.25
C THR A 233 22.57 -27.57 -35.92
N VAL A 234 22.37 -27.73 -37.23
CA VAL A 234 21.41 -26.91 -38.00
C VAL A 234 19.98 -27.12 -37.47
N SER A 235 19.59 -28.37 -37.23
CA SER A 235 18.28 -28.72 -36.65
C SER A 235 18.09 -28.17 -35.24
N GLY A 236 19.14 -28.16 -34.42
CA GLY A 236 19.13 -27.54 -33.10
C GLY A 236 18.94 -26.03 -33.18
N GLY A 237 19.60 -25.36 -34.13
CA GLY A 237 19.44 -23.93 -34.43
C GLY A 237 18.00 -23.57 -34.78
N GLN A 238 17.40 -24.32 -35.72
CA GLN A 238 16.04 -24.09 -36.18
C GLN A 238 15.02 -24.27 -35.04
N GLN A 239 15.08 -25.41 -34.34
CA GLN A 239 14.19 -25.67 -33.20
C GLN A 239 14.34 -24.61 -32.10
N LEU A 240 15.56 -24.14 -31.86
CA LEU A 240 15.81 -23.10 -30.86
C LEU A 240 15.15 -21.78 -31.27
N LEU A 241 15.26 -21.39 -32.54
CA LEU A 241 14.65 -20.17 -33.06
C LEU A 241 13.11 -20.26 -33.03
N ASP A 242 12.55 -21.37 -33.54
CA ASP A 242 11.11 -21.63 -33.52
C ASP A 242 10.54 -21.60 -32.10
N SER A 243 11.18 -22.32 -31.17
CA SER A 243 10.75 -22.37 -29.77
C SER A 243 10.85 -21.03 -29.03
N ARG A 244 11.69 -20.10 -29.52
CA ARG A 244 11.93 -18.81 -28.88
C ARG A 244 11.02 -17.70 -29.37
N PHE A 245 10.65 -17.69 -30.65
CA PHE A 245 9.92 -16.57 -31.25
C PHE A 245 8.60 -16.95 -31.93
N PHE A 246 8.48 -18.19 -32.41
CA PHE A 246 7.36 -18.61 -33.27
C PHE A 246 6.40 -19.59 -32.60
N ASP A 247 6.78 -20.23 -31.49
CA ASP A 247 5.89 -21.07 -30.68
C ASP A 247 4.96 -20.20 -29.80
N PRO A 248 3.63 -20.19 -30.04
CA PRO A 248 2.67 -19.41 -29.25
C PRO A 248 2.63 -19.81 -27.77
N LYS A 249 3.05 -21.05 -27.42
CA LYS A 249 3.10 -21.51 -26.03
C LYS A 249 4.22 -20.85 -25.24
N ARG A 250 5.31 -20.44 -25.91
CA ARG A 250 6.52 -19.88 -25.28
C ARG A 250 6.67 -18.38 -25.51
N TYR A 251 6.19 -17.88 -26.64
CA TYR A 251 6.29 -16.48 -27.04
C TYR A 251 4.90 -15.88 -27.31
N ASP A 252 4.65 -14.70 -26.77
CA ASP A 252 3.40 -13.97 -26.97
C ASP A 252 3.62 -12.45 -26.84
N LEU A 253 3.27 -11.71 -27.89
CA LEU A 253 3.21 -10.25 -27.89
C LEU A 253 1.98 -9.73 -27.15
N GLY A 254 0.93 -10.56 -27.03
CA GLY A 254 -0.40 -10.15 -26.60
C GLY A 254 -1.12 -9.29 -27.66
N LYS A 255 -2.42 -9.06 -27.44
CA LYS A 255 -3.25 -8.19 -28.32
C LYS A 255 -2.63 -6.79 -28.45
N VAL A 256 -2.24 -6.20 -27.31
CA VAL A 256 -1.61 -4.87 -27.22
C VAL A 256 -0.29 -4.81 -27.98
N GLY A 257 0.59 -5.80 -27.81
CA GLY A 257 1.90 -5.79 -28.44
C GLY A 257 1.81 -5.85 -29.96
N ARG A 258 0.92 -6.69 -30.49
CA ARG A 258 0.66 -6.77 -31.93
C ARG A 258 0.08 -5.46 -32.48
N TYR A 259 -0.91 -4.89 -31.81
CA TYR A 259 -1.49 -3.58 -32.16
C TYR A 259 -0.42 -2.48 -32.22
N LYS A 260 0.41 -2.35 -31.18
CA LYS A 260 1.48 -1.34 -31.13
C LYS A 260 2.54 -1.54 -32.20
N LEU A 261 2.96 -2.78 -32.42
CA LEU A 261 3.98 -3.11 -33.42
C LEU A 261 3.48 -2.76 -34.82
N ASN A 262 2.23 -3.12 -35.14
CA ASN A 262 1.59 -2.78 -36.41
C ASN A 262 1.50 -1.27 -36.62
N ARG A 263 1.09 -0.50 -35.59
CA ARG A 263 0.96 0.96 -35.68
C ARG A 263 2.32 1.66 -35.82
N LYS A 264 3.35 1.26 -35.05
CA LYS A 264 4.69 1.88 -35.09
C LYS A 264 5.44 1.56 -36.40
N LEU A 265 5.39 0.30 -36.85
CA LEU A 265 6.09 -0.16 -38.07
C LEU A 265 5.25 -0.06 -39.35
N ARG A 266 3.98 0.37 -39.24
CA ARG A 266 3.00 0.45 -40.34
C ARG A 266 2.79 -0.89 -41.06
N LEU A 267 2.67 -1.96 -40.28
CA LEU A 267 2.44 -3.33 -40.77
C LEU A 267 0.95 -3.68 -40.74
N ASN A 268 0.50 -4.50 -41.69
CA ASN A 268 -0.90 -4.92 -41.82
C ASN A 268 -1.08 -6.41 -41.45
N VAL A 269 -0.48 -6.84 -40.33
CA VAL A 269 -0.55 -8.22 -39.83
C VAL A 269 -1.81 -8.39 -38.96
N PRO A 270 -2.60 -9.47 -39.11
CA PRO A 270 -3.80 -9.68 -38.30
C PRO A 270 -3.51 -9.72 -36.79
N GLU A 271 -4.38 -9.12 -35.97
CA GLU A 271 -4.24 -9.07 -34.50
C GLU A 271 -4.28 -10.45 -33.82
N VAL A 272 -4.86 -11.45 -34.49
CA VAL A 272 -4.89 -12.85 -34.04
C VAL A 272 -3.49 -13.45 -34.01
N MET A 273 -2.58 -12.96 -34.85
CA MET A 273 -1.19 -13.44 -34.90
C MET A 273 -0.36 -12.76 -33.79
N ARG A 274 -0.25 -13.44 -32.65
CA ARG A 274 0.44 -12.89 -31.46
C ARG A 274 1.92 -13.26 -31.32
N VAL A 275 2.45 -14.10 -32.21
CA VAL A 275 3.89 -14.42 -32.29
C VAL A 275 4.58 -13.44 -33.24
N LEU A 276 5.91 -13.30 -33.15
CA LEU A 276 6.66 -12.48 -34.11
C LEU A 276 6.66 -13.11 -35.50
N THR A 277 6.81 -12.27 -36.54
CA THR A 277 7.06 -12.70 -37.91
C THR A 277 8.44 -12.23 -38.36
N PRO A 278 9.07 -12.89 -39.35
CA PRO A 278 10.33 -12.40 -39.92
C PRO A 278 10.23 -10.96 -40.46
N GLN A 279 9.07 -10.59 -41.01
CA GLN A 279 8.78 -9.23 -41.48
C GLN A 279 8.85 -8.19 -40.35
N ASP A 280 8.33 -8.52 -39.16
CA ASP A 280 8.39 -7.63 -37.99
C ASP A 280 9.84 -7.28 -37.63
N ILE A 281 10.74 -8.28 -37.64
CA ILE A 281 12.14 -8.12 -37.28
C ILE A 281 12.87 -7.29 -38.34
N LEU A 282 12.63 -7.57 -39.62
CA LEU A 282 13.22 -6.84 -40.73
C LEU A 282 12.79 -5.36 -40.73
N SER A 283 11.50 -5.08 -40.57
CA SER A 283 10.99 -3.71 -40.48
C SER A 283 11.47 -2.97 -39.23
N ALA A 284 11.68 -3.66 -38.11
CA ALA A 284 12.27 -3.05 -36.92
C ALA A 284 13.73 -2.64 -37.13
N ILE A 285 14.50 -3.44 -37.87
CA ILE A 285 15.88 -3.11 -38.24
C ILE A 285 15.91 -1.95 -39.25
N ASP A 286 15.03 -1.97 -40.26
CA ASP A 286 14.91 -0.86 -41.23
C ASP A 286 14.60 0.47 -40.51
N TYR A 287 13.63 0.46 -39.59
CA TYR A 287 13.30 1.65 -38.80
C TYR A 287 14.49 2.14 -37.96
N LEU A 288 15.27 1.23 -37.35
CA LEU A 288 16.47 1.60 -36.59
C LEU A 288 17.51 2.29 -37.48
N ILE A 289 17.74 1.79 -38.69
CA ILE A 289 18.70 2.38 -39.63
C ILE A 289 18.21 3.75 -40.11
N ASN A 290 16.91 3.89 -40.40
CA ASN A 290 16.30 5.14 -40.84
C ASN A 290 16.45 6.28 -39.80
N LEU A 291 16.54 5.97 -38.51
CA LEU A 291 16.78 6.96 -37.45
C LEU A 291 18.17 7.62 -37.52
N GLU A 292 19.19 6.96 -38.07
CA GLU A 292 20.50 7.61 -38.33
C GLU A 292 20.41 8.70 -39.39
N PHE A 293 19.37 8.67 -40.23
CA PHE A 293 19.11 9.66 -41.28
C PHE A 293 18.00 10.65 -40.91
N ASP A 294 17.63 10.72 -39.62
CA ASP A 294 16.54 11.55 -39.11
C ASP A 294 15.16 11.23 -39.74
N ILE A 295 14.98 10.00 -40.27
CA ILE A 295 13.72 9.51 -40.83
C ILE A 295 13.00 8.64 -39.78
N GLY A 296 12.28 9.27 -38.86
CA GLY A 296 11.51 8.59 -37.82
C GLY A 296 11.43 9.38 -36.52
N THR A 297 10.86 8.77 -35.47
CA THR A 297 10.79 9.36 -34.14
C THR A 297 11.26 8.38 -33.07
N ILE A 298 12.01 8.90 -32.11
CA ILE A 298 12.38 8.17 -30.89
C ILE A 298 11.19 8.05 -29.95
N ASP A 299 11.24 7.07 -29.04
CA ASP A 299 10.16 6.80 -28.09
C ASP A 299 10.55 7.22 -26.67
N ASP A 300 9.65 7.94 -26.00
CA ASP A 300 9.73 8.12 -24.54
C ASP A 300 9.10 6.92 -23.83
N ILE A 301 9.91 6.22 -23.05
CA ILE A 301 9.50 5.02 -22.29
C ILE A 301 8.58 5.38 -21.11
N ASP A 302 8.63 6.62 -20.64
CA ASP A 302 7.87 7.09 -19.48
C ASP A 302 6.52 7.70 -19.86
N HIS A 303 6.30 7.99 -21.15
CA HIS A 303 5.00 8.36 -21.69
C HIS A 303 3.91 7.30 -21.42
N LEU A 304 2.70 7.72 -21.03
CA LEU A 304 1.60 6.79 -20.73
C LEU A 304 1.04 6.06 -21.95
N GLY A 305 1.31 6.49 -23.18
CA GLY A 305 1.07 5.66 -24.38
C GLY A 305 2.01 4.46 -24.47
N ASN A 306 3.11 4.48 -23.72
CA ASN A 306 4.16 3.47 -23.67
C ASN A 306 4.19 2.67 -22.36
N ARG A 307 3.33 3.04 -21.41
CA ARG A 307 3.12 2.35 -20.14
C ARG A 307 1.65 1.96 -20.01
N ARG A 308 1.40 0.78 -19.46
CA ARG A 308 0.04 0.27 -19.28
C ARG A 308 -0.17 -0.23 -17.86
N VAL A 309 -1.42 -0.18 -17.44
CA VAL A 309 -1.88 -0.71 -16.17
C VAL A 309 -2.31 -2.16 -16.36
N ARG A 310 -1.68 -3.05 -15.58
CA ARG A 310 -2.17 -4.40 -15.35
C ARG A 310 -3.10 -4.36 -14.14
N SER A 311 -4.38 -4.49 -14.43
CA SER A 311 -5.43 -4.56 -13.41
C SER A 311 -5.54 -5.97 -12.82
N VAL A 312 -6.37 -6.12 -11.79
CA VAL A 312 -6.50 -7.35 -11.00
C VAL A 312 -6.76 -8.61 -11.83
N GLY A 313 -7.66 -8.52 -12.82
CA GLY A 313 -8.01 -9.65 -13.67
C GLY A 313 -6.83 -10.19 -14.46
N GLU A 314 -6.01 -9.32 -15.05
CA GLU A 314 -4.81 -9.75 -15.79
C GLU A 314 -3.74 -10.31 -14.86
N LEU A 315 -3.57 -9.74 -13.66
CA LEU A 315 -2.64 -10.26 -12.67
C LEU A 315 -3.03 -11.68 -12.24
N LEU A 316 -4.32 -11.94 -11.99
CA LEU A 316 -4.83 -13.26 -11.66
C LEU A 316 -4.74 -14.22 -12.85
N GLN A 317 -5.05 -13.77 -14.06
CA GLN A 317 -4.89 -14.55 -15.30
C GLN A 317 -3.45 -15.08 -15.43
N ASN A 318 -2.45 -14.22 -15.20
CA ASN A 318 -1.05 -14.61 -15.24
C ASN A 318 -0.69 -15.67 -14.18
N GLN A 319 -1.28 -15.61 -12.98
CA GLN A 319 -1.02 -16.61 -11.93
C GLN A 319 -1.72 -17.94 -12.23
N VAL A 320 -2.95 -17.90 -12.73
CA VAL A 320 -3.66 -19.09 -13.20
C VAL A 320 -2.86 -19.78 -14.29
N ARG A 321 -2.33 -19.02 -15.27
CA ARG A 321 -1.44 -19.54 -16.31
C ARG A 321 -0.22 -20.27 -15.75
N VAL A 322 0.46 -19.68 -14.77
CA VAL A 322 1.62 -20.32 -14.12
C VAL A 322 1.22 -21.62 -13.42
N GLY A 323 0.07 -21.62 -12.75
CA GLY A 323 -0.51 -22.81 -12.12
C GLY A 323 -0.88 -23.91 -13.13
N LEU A 324 -1.51 -23.53 -14.23
CA LEU A 324 -1.88 -24.42 -15.33
C LEU A 324 -0.62 -25.01 -15.99
N ASN A 325 0.40 -24.21 -16.34
CA ASN A 325 1.66 -24.75 -16.91
C ASN A 325 2.32 -25.81 -16.02
N ARG A 326 2.27 -25.64 -14.69
CA ARG A 326 2.75 -26.66 -13.73
C ARG A 326 1.88 -27.92 -13.78
N LEU A 327 0.56 -27.75 -13.91
CA LEU A 327 -0.41 -28.82 -14.05
C LEU A 327 -0.23 -29.59 -15.37
N GLU A 328 0.01 -28.93 -16.50
CA GLU A 328 0.26 -29.56 -17.81
C GLU A 328 1.37 -30.61 -17.71
N ARG A 329 2.49 -30.21 -17.10
CA ARG A 329 3.65 -31.07 -16.94
C ARG A 329 3.29 -32.35 -16.16
N ILE A 330 2.53 -32.22 -15.07
CA ILE A 330 2.11 -33.34 -14.24
C ILE A 330 1.13 -34.25 -15.00
N ILE A 331 0.21 -33.66 -15.77
CA ILE A 331 -0.75 -34.43 -16.59
C ILE A 331 0.00 -35.24 -17.65
N ARG A 332 0.95 -34.63 -18.38
CA ARG A 332 1.77 -35.32 -19.41
C ARG A 332 2.57 -36.49 -18.82
N GLU A 333 3.19 -36.26 -17.67
CA GLU A 333 3.93 -37.29 -16.94
C GLU A 333 3.01 -38.46 -16.53
N ARG A 334 1.85 -38.17 -15.94
CA ARG A 334 0.88 -39.20 -15.52
C ARG A 334 0.27 -39.97 -16.68
N MET A 335 0.00 -39.32 -17.82
CA MET A 335 -0.49 -39.99 -19.02
C MET A 335 0.52 -41.00 -19.57
N THR A 336 1.81 -40.80 -19.34
CA THR A 336 2.87 -41.70 -19.80
C THR A 336 3.12 -42.86 -18.82
N VAL A 337 2.98 -42.60 -17.51
CA VAL A 337 3.30 -43.58 -16.45
C VAL A 337 2.15 -44.55 -16.14
N SER A 338 0.90 -44.11 -16.31
CA SER A 338 -0.28 -44.89 -15.88
C SER A 338 -0.84 -45.74 -17.02
N ASP A 339 -1.45 -46.88 -16.69
CA ASP A 339 -2.10 -47.76 -17.68
C ASP A 339 -3.32 -47.09 -18.33
N ALA A 340 -3.35 -47.08 -19.67
CA ALA A 340 -4.33 -46.34 -20.48
C ALA A 340 -5.80 -46.69 -20.16
N ASP A 341 -6.10 -47.94 -19.84
CA ASP A 341 -7.48 -48.40 -19.58
C ASP A 341 -8.03 -47.87 -18.24
N SER A 342 -7.14 -47.62 -17.27
CA SER A 342 -7.50 -47.13 -15.93
C SER A 342 -7.62 -45.60 -15.84
N LEU A 343 -7.22 -44.89 -16.89
CA LEU A 343 -7.19 -43.44 -16.89
C LEU A 343 -8.59 -42.83 -16.97
N THR A 344 -8.84 -41.86 -16.10
CA THR A 344 -10.01 -40.99 -16.12
C THR A 344 -9.55 -39.53 -16.05
N PRO A 345 -10.34 -38.58 -16.56
CA PRO A 345 -9.98 -37.15 -16.45
C PRO A 345 -9.71 -36.73 -14.99
N ALA A 346 -10.49 -37.22 -14.02
CA ALA A 346 -10.29 -36.90 -12.61
C ALA A 346 -9.00 -37.47 -12.00
N SER A 347 -8.49 -38.62 -12.47
CA SER A 347 -7.23 -39.18 -11.95
C SER A 347 -5.99 -38.44 -12.49
N LEU A 348 -6.10 -37.85 -13.68
CA LEU A 348 -5.02 -37.10 -14.33
C LEU A 348 -4.84 -35.70 -13.73
N VAL A 349 -5.94 -35.02 -13.40
CA VAL A 349 -5.91 -33.63 -12.93
C VAL A 349 -5.69 -33.56 -11.42
N ASN A 350 -4.57 -32.95 -11.00
CA ASN A 350 -4.30 -32.64 -9.61
C ASN A 350 -4.47 -31.12 -9.38
N PRO A 351 -5.43 -30.65 -8.57
CA PRO A 351 -5.67 -29.21 -8.38
C PRO A 351 -4.56 -28.48 -7.60
N LYS A 352 -3.70 -29.21 -6.87
CA LYS A 352 -2.70 -28.61 -5.94
C LYS A 352 -1.79 -27.54 -6.56
N PRO A 353 -1.21 -27.70 -7.77
CA PRO A 353 -0.31 -26.70 -8.35
C PRO A 353 -1.01 -25.36 -8.63
N LEU A 354 -2.27 -25.39 -9.07
CA LEU A 354 -3.05 -24.18 -9.34
C LEU A 354 -3.43 -23.49 -8.04
N VAL A 355 -3.98 -24.22 -7.08
CA VAL A 355 -4.35 -23.68 -5.76
C VAL A 355 -3.13 -23.11 -5.05
N ALA A 356 -1.96 -23.76 -5.15
CA ALA A 356 -0.72 -23.25 -4.59
C ALA A 356 -0.28 -21.93 -5.23
N ALA A 357 -0.35 -21.81 -6.57
CA ALA A 357 0.02 -20.57 -7.27
C ALA A 357 -0.89 -19.39 -6.88
N ILE A 358 -2.20 -19.62 -6.80
CA ILE A 358 -3.17 -18.61 -6.38
C ILE A 358 -2.93 -18.22 -4.90
N LYS A 359 -2.74 -19.21 -4.02
CA LYS A 359 -2.47 -18.96 -2.60
C LYS A 359 -1.16 -18.22 -2.36
N GLU A 360 -0.11 -18.53 -3.14
CA GLU A 360 1.17 -17.84 -3.11
C GLU A 360 1.01 -16.37 -3.53
N PHE A 361 0.23 -16.09 -4.59
CA PHE A 361 -0.05 -14.73 -5.03
C PHE A 361 -0.79 -13.93 -3.95
N PHE A 362 -1.89 -14.44 -3.39
CA PHE A 362 -2.63 -13.71 -2.37
C PHE A 362 -1.88 -13.57 -1.05
N GLY A 363 -1.06 -14.57 -0.68
CA GLY A 363 -0.34 -14.59 0.59
C GLY A 363 0.93 -13.75 0.60
N SER A 364 1.75 -13.87 -0.44
CA SER A 364 3.15 -13.40 -0.46
C SER A 364 3.45 -12.34 -1.52
N SER A 365 2.54 -12.07 -2.47
CA SER A 365 2.78 -11.06 -3.51
C SER A 365 2.83 -9.66 -2.91
N GLN A 366 3.77 -8.84 -3.39
CA GLN A 366 3.83 -7.41 -3.07
C GLN A 366 2.58 -6.63 -3.51
N LEU A 367 1.85 -7.14 -4.52
CA LEU A 367 0.64 -6.53 -5.06
C LEU A 367 -0.62 -6.89 -4.25
N SER A 368 -0.62 -8.01 -3.52
CA SER A 368 -1.72 -8.43 -2.64
C SER A 368 -1.49 -7.88 -1.23
N GLN A 369 -1.97 -6.67 -0.99
CA GLN A 369 -1.71 -5.93 0.24
C GLN A 369 -2.87 -6.09 1.22
N PHE A 370 -2.56 -6.02 2.52
CA PHE A 370 -3.61 -5.84 3.53
C PHE A 370 -4.36 -4.55 3.24
N MET A 371 -5.69 -4.63 3.28
CA MET A 371 -6.51 -3.46 3.02
C MET A 371 -6.24 -2.37 4.06
N ASP A 372 -6.09 -1.14 3.60
CA ASP A 372 -5.96 0.02 4.50
C ASP A 372 -7.35 0.52 4.82
N GLN A 373 -7.79 0.23 6.04
CA GLN A 373 -9.12 0.43 6.57
C GLN A 373 -9.09 1.40 7.76
N THR A 374 -8.11 2.30 7.81
CA THR A 374 -8.07 3.35 8.83
C THR A 374 -9.38 4.14 8.79
N ASN A 375 -9.82 4.55 7.60
CA ASN A 375 -11.10 5.20 7.34
C ASN A 375 -11.58 4.90 5.89
N PRO A 376 -12.81 5.28 5.49
CA PRO A 376 -13.36 4.96 4.17
C PRO A 376 -12.57 5.56 2.99
N LEU A 377 -11.92 6.71 3.17
CA LEU A 377 -11.09 7.33 2.14
C LEU A 377 -9.77 6.57 1.93
N ALA A 378 -9.17 6.09 3.02
CA ALA A 378 -7.99 5.21 2.96
C ALA A 378 -8.30 3.96 2.13
N GLU A 379 -9.49 3.38 2.31
CA GLU A 379 -9.90 2.22 1.53
C GLU A 379 -10.04 2.54 0.04
N LEU A 380 -10.75 3.61 -0.29
CA LEU A 380 -11.03 3.99 -1.66
C LEU A 380 -9.74 4.31 -2.43
N THR A 381 -8.83 5.06 -1.82
CA THR A 381 -7.53 5.40 -2.41
C THR A 381 -6.65 4.16 -2.60
N HIS A 382 -6.71 3.19 -1.68
CA HIS A 382 -5.93 1.95 -1.82
C HIS A 382 -6.42 1.10 -3.00
N LYS A 383 -7.73 1.03 -3.25
CA LYS A 383 -8.32 0.33 -4.41
C LYS A 383 -7.94 0.97 -5.76
N ARG A 384 -7.68 2.28 -5.78
CA ARG A 384 -7.29 3.05 -6.98
C ARG A 384 -5.79 3.29 -7.12
N ARG A 385 -4.98 2.66 -6.27
CA ARG A 385 -3.52 2.82 -6.26
C ARG A 385 -2.87 2.17 -7.48
N LEU A 386 -1.87 2.85 -8.02
CA LEU A 386 -0.97 2.39 -9.07
C LEU A 386 0.42 2.15 -8.47
N SER A 387 1.01 0.99 -8.75
CA SER A 387 2.36 0.62 -8.31
C SER A 387 3.25 0.29 -9.50
N ALA A 388 4.40 0.97 -9.62
CA ALA A 388 5.45 0.58 -10.58
C ALA A 388 6.30 -0.61 -10.07
N LEU A 389 6.13 -0.97 -8.79
CA LEU A 389 6.80 -2.07 -8.13
C LEU A 389 6.08 -3.40 -8.36
N GLY A 390 6.79 -4.51 -8.13
CA GLY A 390 6.26 -5.86 -8.19
C GLY A 390 6.81 -6.69 -9.35
N PRO A 391 6.39 -7.97 -9.48
CA PRO A 391 6.87 -8.87 -10.52
C PRO A 391 6.65 -8.30 -11.92
N GLY A 392 7.68 -8.30 -12.77
CA GLY A 392 7.63 -7.73 -14.12
C GLY A 392 7.67 -6.19 -14.19
N GLY A 393 7.62 -5.51 -13.04
CA GLY A 393 7.82 -4.07 -12.91
C GLY A 393 9.26 -3.72 -12.52
N LEU A 394 9.43 -2.59 -11.83
CA LEU A 394 10.72 -2.12 -11.35
C LEU A 394 10.98 -2.56 -9.90
N THR A 395 12.26 -2.71 -9.55
CA THR A 395 12.68 -2.82 -8.16
C THR A 395 13.03 -1.44 -7.64
N ARG A 396 12.79 -1.19 -6.35
CA ARG A 396 12.99 0.13 -5.73
C ARG A 396 14.41 0.68 -5.93
N GLU A 397 15.42 -0.18 -5.83
CA GLU A 397 16.85 0.19 -5.95
C GLU A 397 17.28 0.47 -7.39
N ARG A 398 16.62 -0.13 -8.39
CA ARG A 398 16.95 0.06 -9.81
C ARG A 398 16.13 1.15 -10.49
N ALA A 399 15.12 1.68 -9.82
CA ALA A 399 14.29 2.74 -10.36
C ALA A 399 15.04 4.07 -10.31
N GLY A 400 15.39 4.61 -11.48
CA GLY A 400 16.02 5.93 -11.62
C GLY A 400 15.06 7.09 -11.36
N PHE A 401 15.59 8.31 -11.40
CA PHE A 401 14.83 9.54 -11.15
C PHE A 401 13.73 9.81 -12.17
N ALA A 402 14.00 9.63 -13.48
CA ALA A 402 13.02 9.89 -14.54
C ALA A 402 11.67 9.16 -14.35
N VAL A 403 11.70 7.94 -13.80
CA VAL A 403 10.48 7.16 -13.56
C VAL A 403 9.68 7.67 -12.36
N ARG A 404 10.32 8.39 -11.44
CA ARG A 404 9.70 8.97 -10.25
C ARG A 404 9.14 10.36 -10.51
N ASP A 405 9.64 11.03 -11.54
CA ASP A 405 9.22 12.37 -11.90
C ASP A 405 7.81 12.37 -12.52
N ILE A 406 7.21 13.56 -12.54
CA ILE A 406 5.87 13.77 -13.11
C ILE A 406 6.03 14.02 -14.61
N HIS A 407 5.44 13.15 -15.42
CA HIS A 407 5.43 13.28 -16.88
C HIS A 407 4.18 14.07 -17.34
N PRO A 408 4.25 14.96 -18.36
CA PRO A 408 3.08 15.68 -18.88
C PRO A 408 1.86 14.82 -19.24
N SER A 409 2.09 13.64 -19.84
CA SER A 409 1.04 12.64 -20.10
C SER A 409 0.23 12.17 -18.87
N HIS A 410 0.72 12.39 -17.64
CA HIS A 410 -0.02 12.07 -16.41
C HIS A 410 -1.27 12.94 -16.22
N TYR A 411 -1.37 14.09 -16.90
CA TYR A 411 -2.50 15.00 -16.81
C TYR A 411 -3.84 14.27 -17.04
N GLY A 412 -4.77 14.39 -16.09
CA GLY A 412 -6.08 13.71 -16.15
C GLY A 412 -6.06 12.20 -15.88
N ARG A 413 -4.88 11.59 -15.75
CA ARG A 413 -4.70 10.13 -15.68
C ARG A 413 -4.16 9.68 -14.33
N ILE A 414 -3.04 10.25 -13.90
CA ILE A 414 -2.37 9.96 -12.62
C ILE A 414 -2.23 11.26 -11.86
N CYS A 415 -2.61 11.26 -10.58
CA CYS A 415 -2.51 12.46 -9.77
C CYS A 415 -1.04 12.87 -9.57
N PRO A 416 -0.67 14.14 -9.82
CA PRO A 416 0.69 14.63 -9.61
C PRO A 416 1.03 14.89 -8.13
N ILE A 417 0.02 14.95 -7.25
CA ILE A 417 0.15 15.31 -5.84
C ILE A 417 0.20 14.07 -4.93
N GLU A 418 -0.71 13.10 -5.11
CA GLU A 418 -0.84 11.98 -4.20
C GLU A 418 0.23 10.90 -4.45
N THR A 419 1.34 11.01 -3.71
CA THR A 419 2.40 9.99 -3.63
C THR A 419 2.97 9.91 -2.20
N PRO A 420 3.54 8.76 -1.75
CA PRO A 420 4.21 8.69 -0.46
C PRO A 420 5.44 9.60 -0.40
N GLU A 421 5.63 10.32 0.72
CA GLU A 421 6.82 11.17 0.96
C GLU A 421 8.13 10.38 1.13
N GLY A 422 8.01 9.09 1.40
CA GLY A 422 9.13 8.21 1.68
C GLY A 422 9.88 7.76 0.42
N PRO A 423 10.67 6.68 0.53
CA PRO A 423 11.52 6.23 -0.57
C PRO A 423 10.76 5.61 -1.76
N ASN A 424 9.44 5.49 -1.65
CA ASN A 424 8.54 5.07 -2.72
C ASN A 424 7.92 6.26 -3.48
N ALA A 425 8.34 7.49 -3.20
CA ALA A 425 7.92 8.69 -3.93
C ALA A 425 8.05 8.50 -5.45
N GLY A 426 6.98 8.79 -6.19
CA GLY A 426 6.88 8.64 -7.65
C GLY A 426 6.70 7.20 -8.15
N LEU A 427 7.00 6.19 -7.35
CA LEU A 427 6.80 4.77 -7.73
C LEU A 427 5.40 4.26 -7.39
N ILE A 428 4.72 4.94 -6.47
CA ILE A 428 3.35 4.67 -6.06
C ILE A 428 2.57 5.96 -6.25
N GLY A 429 1.49 5.89 -7.02
CA GLY A 429 0.57 6.99 -7.25
C GLY A 429 -0.89 6.53 -7.18
N SER A 430 -1.81 7.46 -7.35
CA SER A 430 -3.25 7.19 -7.42
C SER A 430 -3.80 7.65 -8.76
N LEU A 431 -4.81 6.94 -9.26
CA LEU A 431 -5.56 7.39 -10.44
C LEU A 431 -6.24 8.74 -10.15
N ALA A 432 -6.30 9.58 -11.18
CA ALA A 432 -7.06 10.82 -11.13
C ALA A 432 -8.57 10.55 -11.05
N THR A 433 -9.36 11.59 -10.77
CA THR A 433 -10.81 11.48 -10.52
C THR A 433 -11.60 10.88 -11.68
N HIS A 434 -11.33 11.32 -12.91
CA HIS A 434 -12.06 10.92 -14.12
C HIS A 434 -11.35 9.82 -14.93
N ALA A 435 -10.18 9.39 -14.49
CA ALA A 435 -9.37 8.42 -15.21
C ALA A 435 -10.06 7.04 -15.27
N ARG A 436 -10.06 6.45 -16.48
CA ARG A 436 -10.52 5.08 -16.75
C ARG A 436 -9.39 4.26 -17.35
N VAL A 437 -9.43 2.94 -17.18
CA VAL A 437 -8.51 2.03 -17.87
C VAL A 437 -9.29 1.29 -18.96
N ASN A 438 -8.80 1.36 -20.20
CA ASN A 438 -9.42 0.69 -21.33
C ASN A 438 -9.05 -0.81 -21.42
N ALA A 439 -9.61 -1.51 -22.40
CA ALA A 439 -9.38 -2.94 -22.59
C ALA A 439 -7.91 -3.32 -22.88
N TYR A 440 -7.09 -2.37 -23.38
CA TYR A 440 -5.67 -2.56 -23.62
C TYR A 440 -4.79 -2.27 -22.39
N GLY A 441 -5.39 -1.72 -21.33
CA GLY A 441 -4.69 -1.31 -20.11
C GLY A 441 -4.10 0.11 -20.18
N PHE A 442 -4.42 0.93 -21.19
CA PHE A 442 -4.04 2.33 -21.20
C PHE A 442 -5.00 3.16 -20.36
N ILE A 443 -4.49 4.22 -19.74
CA ILE A 443 -5.30 5.14 -18.95
C ILE A 443 -5.86 6.21 -19.89
N GLU A 444 -7.17 6.36 -19.89
CA GLU A 444 -7.92 7.35 -20.66
C GLU A 444 -8.47 8.43 -19.74
N THR A 445 -8.58 9.64 -20.28
CA THR A 445 -9.21 10.78 -19.61
C THR A 445 -10.22 11.45 -20.56
N PRO A 446 -11.35 11.94 -20.05
CA PRO A 446 -12.41 12.48 -20.90
C PRO A 446 -12.18 13.96 -21.27
N PHE A 447 -12.57 14.33 -22.49
CA PHE A 447 -12.58 15.71 -22.97
C PHE A 447 -13.86 16.02 -23.76
N ARG A 448 -14.27 17.29 -23.80
CA ARG A 448 -15.38 17.79 -24.61
C ARG A 448 -14.84 18.37 -25.91
N LYS A 449 -15.51 18.04 -27.02
CA LYS A 449 -15.16 18.55 -28.34
C LYS A 449 -15.51 20.03 -28.46
N VAL A 450 -14.67 20.79 -29.15
CA VAL A 450 -14.91 22.19 -29.50
C VAL A 450 -15.17 22.31 -31.01
N GLU A 451 -16.17 23.10 -31.39
CA GLU A 451 -16.46 23.43 -32.79
C GLU A 451 -16.64 24.95 -32.92
N ASN A 452 -15.81 25.60 -33.73
CA ASN A 452 -15.82 27.06 -33.96
C ASN A 452 -15.79 27.87 -32.65
N GLY A 453 -14.84 27.57 -31.75
CA GLY A 453 -14.70 28.24 -30.46
C GLY A 453 -15.79 27.91 -29.42
N ARG A 454 -16.76 27.05 -29.76
CA ARG A 454 -17.85 26.64 -28.86
C ARG A 454 -17.66 25.21 -28.35
N VAL A 455 -17.68 25.04 -27.04
CA VAL A 455 -17.64 23.74 -26.38
C VAL A 455 -18.98 23.02 -26.53
N CYS A 456 -19.00 21.89 -27.23
CA CYS A 456 -20.20 21.11 -27.47
C CYS A 456 -20.60 20.32 -26.22
N ARG A 457 -21.53 20.86 -25.42
CA ARG A 457 -22.05 20.20 -24.20
C ARG A 457 -23.09 19.10 -24.49
N ASP A 458 -23.68 19.12 -25.69
CA ASP A 458 -24.69 18.16 -26.12
C ASP A 458 -24.10 16.80 -26.53
N ILE A 459 -22.79 16.75 -26.82
CA ILE A 459 -22.07 15.54 -27.20
C ILE A 459 -21.42 14.94 -25.95
N ALA A 460 -21.49 13.61 -25.81
CA ALA A 460 -20.80 12.91 -24.73
C ALA A 460 -19.28 13.14 -24.79
N ALA A 461 -18.64 13.24 -23.63
CA ALA A 461 -17.19 13.43 -23.56
C ALA A 461 -16.44 12.24 -24.19
N ALA A 462 -15.43 12.55 -25.00
CA ALA A 462 -14.56 11.57 -25.64
C ALA A 462 -13.43 11.18 -24.67
N TYR A 463 -13.32 9.90 -24.35
CA TYR A 463 -12.19 9.36 -23.59
C TYR A 463 -11.01 9.16 -24.54
N MET A 464 -9.87 9.74 -24.21
CA MET A 464 -8.68 9.70 -25.06
C MET A 464 -7.46 9.16 -24.31
N THR A 465 -6.70 8.33 -25.02
CA THR A 465 -5.39 7.84 -24.57
C THR A 465 -4.33 8.94 -24.70
N ALA A 466 -3.18 8.76 -24.03
CA ALA A 466 -2.14 9.78 -24.02
C ALA A 466 -1.54 10.04 -25.41
N ASP A 467 -1.45 9.00 -26.26
CA ASP A 467 -0.94 9.13 -27.62
C ASP A 467 -1.94 9.77 -28.60
N GLU A 468 -3.24 9.60 -28.40
CA GLU A 468 -4.27 10.30 -29.19
C GLU A 468 -4.32 11.80 -28.84
N GLU A 469 -4.10 12.12 -27.58
CA GLU A 469 -4.11 13.49 -27.07
C GLU A 469 -2.95 14.34 -27.59
N ASP A 470 -1.76 13.74 -27.79
CA ASP A 470 -0.57 14.46 -28.23
C ASP A 470 -0.73 15.13 -29.61
N ASP A 471 -1.59 14.58 -30.47
CA ASP A 471 -1.86 15.11 -31.82
C ASP A 471 -3.00 16.16 -31.84
N LEU A 472 -3.57 16.51 -30.68
CA LEU A 472 -4.71 17.42 -30.54
C LEU A 472 -4.35 18.65 -29.70
N ARG A 473 -4.98 19.80 -29.98
CA ARG A 473 -4.85 21.01 -29.16
C ARG A 473 -5.90 21.01 -28.07
N VAL A 474 -5.45 20.81 -26.83
CA VAL A 474 -6.34 20.62 -25.68
C VAL A 474 -6.22 21.75 -24.68
N ALA A 475 -7.33 22.40 -24.34
CA ALA A 475 -7.37 23.42 -23.29
C ALA A 475 -7.78 22.85 -21.93
N ALA A 476 -7.43 23.56 -20.86
CA ALA A 476 -7.70 23.19 -19.48
C ALA A 476 -9.19 23.37 -19.09
N GLY A 477 -9.59 22.82 -17.93
CA GLY A 477 -11.01 22.70 -17.55
C GLY A 477 -11.59 23.94 -16.87
N ASP A 478 -10.71 24.89 -16.57
CA ASP A 478 -10.93 26.18 -15.91
C ASP A 478 -10.99 27.35 -16.91
N VAL A 479 -10.95 27.07 -18.21
CA VAL A 479 -11.04 28.09 -19.27
C VAL A 479 -12.37 28.87 -19.13
N PRO A 480 -12.34 30.21 -19.14
CA PRO A 480 -13.54 31.03 -19.02
C PRO A 480 -14.45 30.87 -20.24
N MET A 481 -15.74 30.65 -19.99
CA MET A 481 -16.76 30.42 -21.03
C MET A 481 -18.03 31.22 -20.73
N ASP A 482 -18.78 31.56 -21.78
CA ASP A 482 -20.13 32.09 -21.63
C ASP A 482 -21.19 30.99 -21.34
N GLU A 483 -22.45 31.40 -21.14
CA GLU A 483 -23.57 30.47 -20.90
C GLU A 483 -23.84 29.52 -22.06
N THR A 484 -23.48 29.91 -23.29
CA THR A 484 -23.67 29.12 -24.51
C THR A 484 -22.53 28.12 -24.78
N GLY A 485 -21.43 28.24 -24.01
CA GLY A 485 -20.22 27.44 -24.13
C GLY A 485 -19.16 28.02 -25.06
N LEU A 486 -19.29 29.29 -25.47
CA LEU A 486 -18.26 30.00 -26.23
C LEU A 486 -17.08 30.34 -25.32
N ILE A 487 -15.86 30.05 -25.77
CA ILE A 487 -14.64 30.34 -25.02
C ILE A 487 -14.36 31.85 -25.06
N LEU A 488 -14.04 32.43 -23.91
CA LEU A 488 -13.76 33.86 -23.76
C LEU A 488 -12.24 34.13 -23.83
N GLY A 489 -11.86 35.22 -24.49
CA GLY A 489 -10.47 35.65 -24.66
C GLY A 489 -9.89 35.37 -26.05
N ASP A 490 -8.91 36.19 -26.45
CA ASP A 490 -8.27 36.08 -27.78
C ASP A 490 -7.19 34.99 -27.84
N GLU A 491 -6.50 34.76 -26.71
CA GLU A 491 -5.47 33.73 -26.56
C GLU A 491 -5.77 32.86 -25.33
N VAL A 492 -5.82 31.55 -25.54
CA VAL A 492 -6.13 30.55 -24.51
C VAL A 492 -4.92 29.64 -24.33
N PRO A 493 -4.50 29.35 -23.08
CA PRO A 493 -3.45 28.38 -22.82
C PRO A 493 -3.93 26.98 -23.20
N ILE A 494 -3.15 26.31 -24.05
CA ILE A 494 -3.39 24.95 -24.51
C ILE A 494 -2.18 24.07 -24.27
N ARG A 495 -2.41 22.76 -24.34
CA ARG A 495 -1.37 21.75 -24.39
C ARG A 495 -1.39 21.09 -25.75
N TYR A 496 -0.23 21.02 -26.39
CA TYR A 496 -0.03 20.37 -27.68
C TYR A 496 1.32 19.66 -27.68
N ARG A 497 1.34 18.36 -28.02
CA ARG A 497 2.56 17.53 -28.00
C ARG A 497 3.38 17.68 -26.71
N GLN A 498 2.69 17.62 -25.57
CA GLN A 498 3.28 17.69 -24.21
C GLN A 498 3.87 19.06 -23.82
N GLU A 499 3.80 20.07 -24.68
CA GLU A 499 4.24 21.44 -24.40
C GLU A 499 3.04 22.36 -24.12
N PHE A 500 3.26 23.39 -23.30
CA PHE A 500 2.28 24.44 -23.04
C PHE A 500 2.49 25.58 -24.04
N THR A 501 1.47 25.87 -24.85
CA THR A 501 1.46 26.96 -25.82
C THR A 501 0.15 27.74 -25.72
N THR A 502 -0.01 28.82 -26.51
CA THR A 502 -1.28 29.54 -26.64
C THR A 502 -1.89 29.25 -28.01
N ALA A 503 -3.22 29.32 -28.10
CA ALA A 503 -3.96 29.22 -29.34
C ALA A 503 -5.21 30.10 -29.29
N THR A 504 -5.74 30.42 -30.47
CA THR A 504 -7.03 31.12 -30.59
C THR A 504 -8.20 30.15 -30.34
N PRO A 505 -9.36 30.62 -29.86
CA PRO A 505 -10.52 29.74 -29.59
C PRO A 505 -10.94 28.84 -30.76
N ASP A 506 -10.77 29.30 -32.00
CA ASP A 506 -11.13 28.54 -33.21
C ASP A 506 -10.16 27.39 -33.52
N GLU A 507 -8.94 27.42 -32.99
CA GLU A 507 -7.92 26.38 -33.19
C GLU A 507 -7.99 25.27 -32.13
N ILE A 508 -8.79 25.45 -31.08
CA ILE A 508 -8.93 24.49 -29.99
C ILE A 508 -9.77 23.30 -30.46
N ASP A 509 -9.24 22.10 -30.32
CA ASP A 509 -9.95 20.87 -30.72
C ASP A 509 -10.82 20.34 -29.55
N TYR A 510 -10.28 20.38 -28.34
CA TYR A 510 -10.92 19.81 -27.14
C TYR A 510 -10.67 20.63 -25.88
N VAL A 511 -11.61 20.54 -24.94
CA VAL A 511 -11.51 21.12 -23.60
C VAL A 511 -11.74 20.01 -22.56
N ALA A 512 -10.92 20.02 -21.52
CA ALA A 512 -11.11 19.28 -20.28
C ALA A 512 -12.55 19.32 -19.72
N VAL A 513 -13.04 18.22 -19.13
CA VAL A 513 -14.42 18.17 -18.60
C VAL A 513 -14.57 18.94 -17.28
N SER A 514 -13.50 18.96 -16.48
CA SER A 514 -13.54 19.50 -15.11
C SER A 514 -12.15 19.95 -14.66
N PRO A 515 -12.02 21.01 -13.85
CA PRO A 515 -10.73 21.41 -13.28
C PRO A 515 -10.16 20.34 -12.32
N VAL A 516 -11.01 19.61 -11.58
CA VAL A 516 -10.54 18.56 -10.64
C VAL A 516 -10.12 17.26 -11.34
N GLN A 517 -10.23 17.18 -12.67
CA GLN A 517 -9.86 15.98 -13.43
C GLN A 517 -8.38 15.61 -13.27
N ILE A 518 -7.51 16.56 -12.93
CA ILE A 518 -6.05 16.37 -12.85
C ILE A 518 -5.58 15.73 -11.53
N ILE A 519 -6.41 15.77 -10.49
CA ILE A 519 -6.05 15.34 -9.13
C ILE A 519 -6.78 14.04 -8.75
N SER A 520 -6.33 13.41 -7.66
CA SER A 520 -6.97 12.21 -7.11
C SER A 520 -8.19 12.57 -6.27
N VAL A 521 -8.96 11.55 -5.90
CA VAL A 521 -10.13 11.70 -5.01
C VAL A 521 -9.73 12.33 -3.67
N ALA A 522 -8.65 11.87 -3.04
CA ALA A 522 -8.23 12.41 -1.74
C ALA A 522 -7.75 13.86 -1.82
N THR A 523 -7.02 14.21 -2.88
CA THR A 523 -6.56 15.58 -3.11
C THR A 523 -7.74 16.51 -3.43
N SER A 524 -8.76 16.02 -4.14
CA SER A 524 -9.97 16.79 -4.48
C SER A 524 -10.90 17.10 -3.30
N LEU A 525 -10.61 16.57 -2.10
CA LEU A 525 -11.33 16.86 -0.85
C LEU A 525 -10.70 18.02 -0.05
N ILE A 526 -9.61 18.60 -0.56
CA ILE A 526 -8.97 19.79 0.01
C ILE A 526 -9.62 21.03 -0.64
N PRO A 527 -10.38 21.86 0.11
CA PRO A 527 -10.89 23.12 -0.43
C PRO A 527 -9.74 24.09 -0.66
N PHE A 528 -9.89 25.09 -1.53
CA PHE A 528 -8.87 26.13 -1.77
C PHE A 528 -7.47 25.56 -2.10
N LEU A 529 -7.43 24.44 -2.82
CA LEU A 529 -6.19 23.71 -3.14
C LEU A 529 -5.21 24.56 -3.96
N GLU A 530 -5.72 25.44 -4.80
CA GLU A 530 -4.98 26.40 -5.62
C GLU A 530 -4.12 27.37 -4.78
N HIS A 531 -4.45 27.55 -3.49
CA HIS A 531 -3.72 28.39 -2.54
C HIS A 531 -2.70 27.63 -1.68
N ASP A 532 -2.48 26.35 -1.99
CA ASP A 532 -1.53 25.49 -1.29
C ASP A 532 -0.37 25.03 -2.18
N ASP A 533 0.85 25.12 -1.66
CA ASP A 533 2.01 24.49 -2.29
C ASP A 533 1.82 22.98 -2.42
N ALA A 534 2.29 22.42 -3.55
CA ALA A 534 2.13 21.01 -3.90
C ALA A 534 2.68 20.06 -2.82
N ASN A 535 3.77 20.42 -2.14
CA ASN A 535 4.33 19.59 -1.07
C ASN A 535 3.40 19.51 0.14
N ARG A 536 2.67 20.59 0.44
CA ARG A 536 1.71 20.64 1.55
C ARG A 536 0.39 19.98 1.18
N ALA A 537 -0.09 20.18 -0.05
CA ALA A 537 -1.23 19.45 -0.59
C ALA A 537 -0.99 17.92 -0.57
N LEU A 538 0.22 17.47 -0.91
CA LEU A 538 0.63 16.06 -0.82
C LEU A 538 0.51 15.53 0.60
N MET A 539 1.03 16.27 1.58
CA MET A 539 0.92 15.93 3.00
C MET A 539 -0.55 15.88 3.44
N GLY A 540 -1.36 16.87 3.06
CA GLY A 540 -2.78 16.94 3.36
C GLY A 540 -3.57 15.74 2.82
N SER A 541 -3.38 15.42 1.54
CA SER A 541 -3.99 14.25 0.88
C SER A 541 -3.58 12.93 1.57
N ASN A 542 -2.31 12.81 1.99
CA ASN A 542 -1.82 11.64 2.70
C ASN A 542 -2.38 11.51 4.12
N MET A 543 -2.51 12.62 4.85
CA MET A 543 -2.98 12.64 6.24
C MET A 543 -4.47 12.41 6.38
N GLN A 544 -5.28 12.81 5.40
CA GLN A 544 -6.71 12.46 5.39
C GLN A 544 -6.93 10.94 5.46
N ARG A 545 -6.07 10.14 4.85
CA ARG A 545 -6.12 8.65 4.94
C ARG A 545 -5.72 8.11 6.30
N GLN A 546 -4.98 8.90 7.08
CA GLN A 546 -4.54 8.53 8.44
C GLN A 546 -5.53 8.98 9.52
N ALA A 547 -6.62 9.66 9.15
CA ALA A 547 -7.61 10.15 10.09
C ALA A 547 -8.35 8.98 10.76
N VAL A 548 -8.44 9.00 12.08
CA VAL A 548 -9.12 7.95 12.86
C VAL A 548 -10.62 8.25 12.93
N PRO A 549 -11.48 7.25 12.72
CA PRO A 549 -12.92 7.41 12.91
C PRO A 549 -13.25 7.81 14.34
N LEU A 550 -13.95 8.94 14.48
CA LEU A 550 -14.36 9.48 15.76
C LEU A 550 -15.65 8.83 16.25
N LEU A 551 -15.91 8.91 17.55
CA LEU A 551 -17.15 8.42 18.15
C LEU A 551 -18.38 9.16 17.59
N ARG A 552 -18.22 10.45 17.30
CA ARG A 552 -19.25 11.33 16.71
C ARG A 552 -18.64 12.03 15.50
N PRO A 553 -18.68 11.41 14.31
CA PRO A 553 -18.21 12.08 13.11
C PRO A 553 -19.09 13.29 12.80
N GLU A 554 -18.47 14.35 12.28
CA GLU A 554 -19.14 15.59 11.89
C GLU A 554 -18.69 15.96 10.48
N ARG A 555 -19.63 16.30 9.61
CA ARG A 555 -19.37 16.72 8.24
C ARG A 555 -18.73 18.12 8.20
N PRO A 556 -17.83 18.41 7.26
CA PRO A 556 -17.19 19.72 7.19
C PRO A 556 -18.20 20.82 6.83
N LEU A 557 -18.05 22.00 7.45
CA LEU A 557 -18.81 23.20 7.05
C LEU A 557 -18.41 23.70 5.67
N VAL A 558 -17.12 23.56 5.33
CA VAL A 558 -16.55 23.89 4.01
C VAL A 558 -16.11 22.59 3.34
N GLY A 559 -16.91 22.08 2.42
CA GLY A 559 -16.62 20.86 1.64
C GLY A 559 -16.34 21.17 0.18
N THR A 560 -15.92 20.17 -0.59
CA THR A 560 -15.75 20.28 -2.05
C THR A 560 -16.94 19.73 -2.85
N GLY A 561 -17.82 19.00 -2.16
CA GLY A 561 -19.01 18.34 -2.70
C GLY A 561 -18.73 16.96 -3.30
N LEU A 562 -17.52 16.42 -3.11
CA LEU A 562 -17.13 15.07 -3.50
C LEU A 562 -17.24 14.08 -2.32
N GLU A 563 -17.49 14.57 -1.11
CA GLU A 563 -17.59 13.80 0.13
C GLU A 563 -18.68 12.72 0.04
N ALA A 564 -19.85 13.07 -0.52
CA ALA A 564 -20.98 12.14 -0.66
C ALA A 564 -20.65 10.97 -1.60
N GLN A 565 -20.00 11.25 -2.72
CA GLN A 565 -19.62 10.21 -3.67
C GLN A 565 -18.46 9.36 -3.13
N ALA A 566 -17.45 9.98 -2.51
CA ALA A 566 -16.35 9.25 -1.89
C ALA A 566 -16.85 8.29 -0.79
N ALA A 567 -17.81 8.74 0.03
CA ALA A 567 -18.45 7.89 1.05
C ALA A 567 -19.23 6.73 0.41
N ARG A 568 -20.04 6.99 -0.61
CA ARG A 568 -20.81 5.97 -1.33
C ARG A 568 -19.92 4.92 -1.98
N ASP A 569 -18.96 5.35 -2.79
CA ASP A 569 -18.13 4.45 -3.61
C ASP A 569 -17.10 3.70 -2.75
N SER A 570 -16.79 4.17 -1.53
CA SER A 570 -15.98 3.40 -0.58
C SER A 570 -16.59 2.03 -0.22
N GLY A 571 -17.93 1.93 -0.28
CA GLY A 571 -18.70 0.76 0.13
C GLY A 571 -18.84 0.60 1.65
N MET A 572 -18.56 1.64 2.44
CA MET A 572 -18.73 1.63 3.90
C MET A 572 -20.16 2.01 4.33
N VAL A 573 -20.88 2.78 3.52
CA VAL A 573 -22.29 3.11 3.75
C VAL A 573 -23.20 2.04 3.16
N ILE A 574 -24.37 1.84 3.76
CA ILE A 574 -25.38 0.92 3.20
C ILE A 574 -26.22 1.71 2.21
N VAL A 575 -26.33 1.20 0.98
CA VAL A 575 -27.10 1.83 -0.10
C VAL A 575 -28.30 0.96 -0.48
N SER A 576 -29.46 1.58 -0.68
CA SER A 576 -30.66 0.89 -1.14
C SER A 576 -30.46 0.36 -2.56
N ARG A 577 -30.83 -0.90 -2.79
CA ARG A 577 -30.70 -1.60 -4.08
C ARG A 577 -31.92 -1.40 -4.96
N THR A 578 -33.06 -1.06 -4.35
CA THR A 578 -34.34 -0.89 -5.02
C THR A 578 -35.05 0.34 -4.46
N ASP A 579 -36.03 0.84 -5.20
CA ASP A 579 -37.00 1.77 -4.67
C ASP A 579 -37.89 1.02 -3.66
N GLY A 580 -38.47 1.70 -2.68
CA GLY A 580 -39.34 1.04 -1.72
C GLY A 580 -39.68 1.85 -0.48
N GLU A 581 -40.33 1.18 0.47
CA GLU A 581 -40.66 1.73 1.78
C GLU A 581 -39.93 0.97 2.88
N VAL A 582 -39.38 1.69 3.85
CA VAL A 582 -38.69 1.11 5.01
C VAL A 582 -39.72 0.56 5.99
N ILE A 583 -39.76 -0.77 6.13
CA ILE A 583 -40.74 -1.48 6.97
C ILE A 583 -40.18 -1.88 8.34
N PHE A 584 -38.86 -1.84 8.51
CA PHE A 584 -38.20 -2.18 9.76
C PHE A 584 -36.83 -1.53 9.85
N VAL A 585 -36.53 -0.93 11.00
CA VAL A 585 -35.21 -0.38 11.32
C VAL A 585 -34.83 -0.82 12.72
N SER A 586 -33.64 -1.41 12.86
CA SER A 586 -32.97 -1.59 14.14
C SER A 586 -31.49 -1.26 14.00
N ALA A 587 -30.76 -1.25 15.13
CA ALA A 587 -29.32 -1.03 15.12
C ALA A 587 -28.55 -2.10 14.31
N ASP A 588 -29.13 -3.28 14.10
CA ASP A 588 -28.45 -4.44 13.49
C ASP A 588 -28.95 -4.77 12.08
N ARG A 589 -30.15 -4.31 11.71
CA ARG A 589 -30.74 -4.60 10.40
C ARG A 589 -31.75 -3.56 9.94
N ILE A 590 -31.84 -3.37 8.63
CA ILE A 590 -32.83 -2.52 7.96
C ILE A 590 -33.57 -3.39 6.93
N ARG A 591 -34.89 -3.25 6.83
CA ARG A 591 -35.69 -3.96 5.81
C ARG A 591 -36.48 -2.98 4.96
N VAL A 592 -36.35 -3.13 3.65
CA VAL A 592 -37.04 -2.31 2.64
C VAL A 592 -37.99 -3.20 1.85
N ARG A 593 -39.24 -2.75 1.68
CA ARG A 593 -40.23 -3.40 0.83
C ARG A 593 -40.29 -2.71 -0.52
N ASP A 594 -39.93 -3.45 -1.56
CA ASP A 594 -40.01 -3.01 -2.95
C ASP A 594 -41.48 -2.86 -3.42
N PRO A 595 -41.80 -2.08 -4.47
CA PRO A 595 -43.16 -1.97 -5.01
C PRO A 595 -43.78 -3.31 -5.43
N GLN A 596 -42.95 -4.34 -5.70
CA GLN A 596 -43.40 -5.70 -6.02
C GLN A 596 -43.77 -6.53 -4.77
N GLY A 597 -43.67 -5.95 -3.57
CA GLY A 597 -43.97 -6.61 -2.30
C GLY A 597 -42.84 -7.49 -1.75
N ARG A 598 -41.66 -7.51 -2.39
CA ARG A 598 -40.48 -8.25 -1.93
C ARG A 598 -39.79 -7.47 -0.80
N GLU A 599 -39.50 -8.15 0.30
CA GLU A 599 -38.71 -7.60 1.41
C GLU A 599 -37.22 -7.88 1.17
N ILE A 600 -36.39 -6.84 1.27
CA ILE A 600 -34.93 -6.91 1.15
C ILE A 600 -34.32 -6.53 2.48
N ASP A 601 -33.51 -7.45 3.02
CA ASP A 601 -32.84 -7.30 4.31
C ASP A 601 -31.40 -6.80 4.13
N TYR A 602 -31.05 -5.76 4.89
CA TYR A 602 -29.71 -5.18 4.96
C TYR A 602 -29.16 -5.37 6.38
N GLN A 603 -28.01 -6.05 6.50
CA GLN A 603 -27.31 -6.20 7.79
C GLN A 603 -26.43 -4.98 8.06
N VAL A 604 -26.44 -4.52 9.31
CA VAL A 604 -25.67 -3.36 9.79
C VAL A 604 -24.48 -3.86 10.59
N GLN A 605 -23.27 -3.39 10.25
CA GLN A 605 -22.03 -3.76 10.94
C GLN A 605 -21.89 -3.01 12.26
N LYS A 606 -21.69 -3.73 13.37
CA LYS A 606 -21.56 -3.14 14.72
C LYS A 606 -20.24 -3.54 15.37
N TYR A 607 -19.48 -2.53 15.81
CA TYR A 607 -18.22 -2.68 16.56
C TYR A 607 -17.28 -3.74 16.00
N GLN A 608 -17.16 -3.81 14.68
CA GLN A 608 -16.22 -4.72 14.02
C GLN A 608 -14.82 -4.10 14.04
N ARG A 609 -13.80 -4.94 14.24
CA ARG A 609 -12.40 -4.54 14.16
C ARG A 609 -11.99 -4.35 12.70
N SER A 610 -11.31 -3.25 12.39
CA SER A 610 -10.64 -3.04 11.10
C SER A 610 -9.24 -3.69 11.07
N ASN A 611 -8.60 -3.73 9.90
CA ASN A 611 -7.22 -4.20 9.79
C ASN A 611 -6.21 -3.36 10.61
N GLN A 612 -6.48 -2.07 10.83
CA GLN A 612 -5.63 -1.12 11.58
C GLN A 612 -6.15 -0.89 13.01
N ASP A 613 -6.89 -1.86 13.57
CA ASP A 613 -7.40 -1.84 14.94
C ASP A 613 -8.38 -0.67 15.25
N THR A 614 -8.90 0.00 14.22
CA THR A 614 -9.98 0.99 14.34
C THR A 614 -11.35 0.30 14.39
N CYS A 615 -12.38 1.06 14.76
CA CYS A 615 -13.75 0.56 14.87
C CYS A 615 -14.57 0.79 13.59
N LEU A 616 -15.05 -0.29 12.99
CA LEU A 616 -16.06 -0.30 11.94
C LEU A 616 -17.45 -0.41 12.58
N ASN A 617 -18.24 0.67 12.51
CA ASN A 617 -19.56 0.75 13.08
C ASN A 617 -20.49 1.56 12.17
N GLN A 618 -21.58 0.93 11.76
CA GLN A 618 -22.64 1.54 10.98
C GLN A 618 -23.83 1.98 11.86
N ARG A 619 -24.57 2.98 11.39
CA ARG A 619 -25.71 3.61 12.06
C ARG A 619 -26.82 3.88 11.05
N PRO A 620 -28.02 3.29 11.21
CA PRO A 620 -29.16 3.62 10.37
C PRO A 620 -29.49 5.11 10.42
N ILE A 621 -29.79 5.71 9.27
CA ILE A 621 -30.24 7.11 9.15
C ILE A 621 -31.71 7.24 8.74
N VAL A 622 -32.28 6.16 8.21
CA VAL A 622 -33.70 6.09 7.82
C VAL A 622 -34.59 5.72 8.99
N PHE A 623 -35.83 6.20 8.95
CA PHE A 623 -36.88 5.90 9.90
C PHE A 623 -37.92 4.94 9.29
N LEU A 624 -38.74 4.35 10.16
CA LEU A 624 -39.84 3.49 9.76
C LEU A 624 -40.87 4.30 8.94
N GLY A 625 -41.24 3.80 7.77
CA GLY A 625 -42.18 4.44 6.84
C GLY A 625 -41.52 5.37 5.81
N ASP A 626 -40.20 5.56 5.87
CA ASP A 626 -39.50 6.38 4.88
C ASP A 626 -39.56 5.72 3.50
N ARG A 627 -39.84 6.53 2.47
CA ARG A 627 -39.70 6.12 1.07
C ARG A 627 -38.27 6.30 0.64
N VAL A 628 -37.66 5.25 0.12
CA VAL A 628 -36.28 5.22 -0.34
C VAL A 628 -36.22 4.96 -1.83
N ILE A 629 -35.26 5.59 -2.49
CA ILE A 629 -34.93 5.32 -3.90
C ILE A 629 -33.67 4.47 -4.03
N ALA A 630 -33.55 3.75 -5.13
CA ALA A 630 -32.34 3.01 -5.47
C ALA A 630 -31.14 3.97 -5.51
N GLY A 631 -30.06 3.59 -4.83
CA GLY A 631 -28.89 4.45 -4.66
C GLY A 631 -28.96 5.39 -3.45
N GLN A 632 -30.08 5.49 -2.72
CA GLN A 632 -30.13 6.27 -1.48
C GLN A 632 -29.39 5.57 -0.35
N ILE A 633 -28.75 6.34 0.52
CA ILE A 633 -28.02 5.81 1.68
C ILE A 633 -29.03 5.51 2.80
N LEU A 634 -28.92 4.31 3.37
CA LEU A 634 -29.78 3.80 4.44
C LEU A 634 -29.10 3.86 5.81
N ALA A 635 -27.77 3.74 5.84
CA ALA A 635 -26.97 3.78 7.05
C ALA A 635 -25.58 4.40 6.79
N ASP A 636 -25.14 5.23 7.72
CA ASP A 636 -23.79 5.76 7.79
C ASP A 636 -22.81 4.71 8.32
N GLY A 637 -21.53 4.84 7.97
CA GLY A 637 -20.39 4.12 8.55
C GLY A 637 -19.66 4.89 9.66
N SER A 638 -18.42 4.50 9.97
CA SER A 638 -17.66 5.02 11.12
C SER A 638 -17.16 6.46 10.97
N ALA A 639 -16.98 6.94 9.73
CA ALA A 639 -16.45 8.26 9.43
C ALA A 639 -17.30 8.93 8.34
N THR A 640 -18.61 8.82 8.49
CA THR A 640 -19.60 9.44 7.61
C THR A 640 -20.75 10.00 8.42
N GLU A 641 -21.34 11.08 7.95
CA GLU A 641 -22.54 11.69 8.52
C GLU A 641 -23.50 12.08 7.40
N SER A 642 -24.75 11.61 7.48
CA SER A 642 -25.79 11.85 6.47
C SER A 642 -25.35 11.47 5.05
N GLY A 643 -24.54 10.41 4.92
CA GLY A 643 -24.03 9.93 3.65
C GLY A 643 -22.81 10.67 3.08
N GLU A 644 -22.26 11.65 3.79
CA GLU A 644 -21.03 12.35 3.43
C GLU A 644 -19.85 11.89 4.26
N LEU A 645 -18.64 12.00 3.70
CA LEU A 645 -17.40 11.70 4.41
C LEU A 645 -17.13 12.72 5.54
N ALA A 646 -16.90 12.20 6.74
CA ALA A 646 -16.71 12.96 7.97
C ALA A 646 -15.51 12.41 8.75
N LEU A 647 -14.31 12.86 8.37
CA LEU A 647 -13.01 12.42 8.92
C LEU A 647 -12.57 13.18 10.19
N GLY A 648 -13.18 14.33 10.48
CA GLY A 648 -12.72 15.29 11.48
C GLY A 648 -13.86 15.96 12.24
N GLN A 649 -13.59 17.16 12.75
CA GLN A 649 -14.57 18.02 13.44
C GLN A 649 -14.38 19.47 13.02
N ASN A 650 -15.46 20.24 13.05
CA ASN A 650 -15.41 21.68 12.85
C ASN A 650 -15.04 22.36 14.19
N ILE A 651 -13.91 23.06 14.24
CA ILE A 651 -13.34 23.57 15.51
C ILE A 651 -12.97 25.03 15.40
N LEU A 652 -13.20 25.80 16.48
CA LEU A 652 -12.84 27.21 16.57
C LEU A 652 -11.33 27.37 16.77
N VAL A 653 -10.65 27.92 15.78
CA VAL A 653 -9.19 28.05 15.73
C VAL A 653 -8.78 29.52 15.79
N ALA A 654 -7.74 29.82 16.58
CA ALA A 654 -7.02 31.09 16.54
C ALA A 654 -5.61 30.94 15.99
N TYR A 655 -5.20 31.88 15.14
CA TYR A 655 -3.82 31.99 14.66
C TYR A 655 -3.05 33.04 15.46
N MET A 656 -2.49 32.63 16.60
CA MET A 656 -1.63 33.48 17.44
C MET A 656 -0.59 32.64 18.20
N PRO A 657 0.61 33.15 18.49
CA PRO A 657 1.51 32.48 19.43
C PRO A 657 0.95 32.53 20.85
N TRP A 658 1.15 31.46 21.63
CA TRP A 658 0.68 31.37 23.02
C TRP A 658 1.75 30.77 23.94
N GLU A 659 2.45 31.63 24.70
CA GLU A 659 3.41 31.23 25.76
C GLU A 659 4.45 30.16 25.34
N GLY A 660 4.74 30.06 24.04
CA GLY A 660 5.60 29.00 23.48
C GLY A 660 4.98 27.59 23.44
N TYR A 661 3.74 27.38 23.91
CA TYR A 661 3.10 26.06 23.84
C TYR A 661 2.81 25.62 22.42
N ASN A 662 2.58 26.55 21.50
CA ASN A 662 2.46 26.28 20.07
C ASN A 662 3.74 26.66 19.29
N TYR A 663 4.92 26.54 19.92
CA TYR A 663 6.19 26.74 19.23
C TYR A 663 6.36 25.75 18.07
N GLU A 664 6.88 26.25 16.94
CA GLU A 664 6.95 25.53 15.66
C GLU A 664 5.58 24.95 15.24
N ASP A 665 5.43 23.63 15.36
CA ASP A 665 4.27 22.85 14.95
C ASP A 665 3.46 22.30 16.12
N ALA A 666 3.78 22.70 17.34
CA ALA A 666 3.01 22.28 18.50
C ALA A 666 1.59 22.88 18.45
N ILE A 667 0.62 22.10 18.90
CA ILE A 667 -0.80 22.48 18.93
C ILE A 667 -1.23 22.61 20.40
N LEU A 668 -1.82 23.75 20.72
CA LEU A 668 -2.48 23.98 22.00
C LEU A 668 -3.96 23.71 21.84
N ILE A 669 -4.55 22.94 22.78
CA ILE A 669 -5.98 22.61 22.74
C ILE A 669 -6.68 22.95 24.05
N SER A 670 -7.98 23.21 23.98
CA SER A 670 -8.87 23.41 25.11
C SER A 670 -9.29 22.08 25.73
N GLU A 671 -9.40 22.06 27.07
CA GLU A 671 -9.96 20.94 27.83
C GLU A 671 -11.40 20.60 27.41
N ARG A 672 -12.14 21.56 26.84
CA ARG A 672 -13.48 21.35 26.27
C ARG A 672 -13.51 20.17 25.30
N LEU A 673 -12.47 20.02 24.48
CA LEU A 673 -12.37 18.94 23.49
C LEU A 673 -12.27 17.54 24.11
N VAL A 674 -11.68 17.45 25.30
CA VAL A 674 -11.56 16.21 26.09
C VAL A 674 -12.84 15.91 26.87
N PHE A 675 -13.43 16.95 27.47
CA PHE A 675 -14.64 16.83 28.29
C PHE A 675 -15.84 16.40 27.45
N ASN A 676 -16.03 17.02 26.28
CA ASN A 676 -17.15 16.74 25.38
C ASN A 676 -16.94 15.52 24.46
N ASP A 677 -15.83 14.77 24.64
CA ASP A 677 -15.46 13.61 23.84
C ASP A 677 -15.38 13.88 22.31
N ILE A 678 -15.07 15.12 21.91
CA ILE A 678 -15.06 15.56 20.50
C ILE A 678 -14.08 14.72 19.66
N TYR A 679 -12.83 14.61 20.12
CA TYR A 679 -11.78 13.83 19.45
C TYR A 679 -11.53 12.46 20.09
N THR A 680 -12.62 11.74 20.39
CA THR A 680 -12.54 10.40 20.99
C THR A 680 -12.75 9.32 19.95
N SER A 681 -11.86 8.33 19.91
CA SER A 681 -11.93 7.16 19.02
C SER A 681 -12.10 5.86 19.79
N ILE A 682 -12.60 4.82 19.12
CA ILE A 682 -12.66 3.46 19.64
C ILE A 682 -11.64 2.61 18.88
N HIS A 683 -10.78 1.93 19.62
CA HIS A 683 -9.81 0.98 19.09
C HIS A 683 -10.16 -0.42 19.60
N ILE A 684 -10.03 -1.43 18.75
CA ILE A 684 -10.36 -2.82 19.07
C ILE A 684 -9.14 -3.67 18.76
N GLU A 685 -8.46 -4.13 19.80
CA GLU A 685 -7.30 -5.00 19.68
C GLU A 685 -7.73 -6.47 19.72
N LYS A 686 -6.99 -7.31 18.99
CA LYS A 686 -7.19 -8.75 18.95
C LYS A 686 -6.00 -9.45 19.61
N TYR A 687 -6.26 -10.12 20.73
CA TYR A 687 -5.29 -11.01 21.36
C TYR A 687 -5.64 -12.46 21.06
N GLU A 688 -4.63 -13.29 20.79
CA GLU A 688 -4.81 -14.67 20.35
C GLU A 688 -3.83 -15.58 21.09
N ILE A 689 -4.33 -16.74 21.51
CA ILE A 689 -3.51 -17.82 22.05
C ILE A 689 -4.00 -19.16 21.53
N GLU A 690 -3.07 -20.07 21.33
CA GLU A 690 -3.33 -21.43 20.87
C GLU A 690 -2.86 -22.45 21.92
N ALA A 691 -3.62 -23.54 22.00
CA ALA A 691 -3.30 -24.72 22.77
C ALA A 691 -2.79 -25.81 21.82
N ARG A 692 -1.51 -26.15 21.96
CA ARG A 692 -0.81 -27.07 21.06
C ARG A 692 -0.55 -28.43 21.69
N GLN A 693 -0.38 -29.44 20.83
CA GLN A 693 0.17 -30.72 21.26
C GLN A 693 1.70 -30.61 21.42
N THR A 694 2.21 -30.78 22.65
CA THR A 694 3.66 -30.85 22.90
C THR A 694 4.12 -32.31 23.02
N LYS A 695 5.44 -32.53 23.07
CA LYS A 695 6.03 -33.87 23.30
C LYS A 695 5.74 -34.42 24.70
N LEU A 696 5.60 -33.54 25.70
CA LEU A 696 5.37 -33.92 27.11
C LEU A 696 3.88 -34.09 27.43
N GLY A 697 3.00 -33.59 26.58
CA GLY A 697 1.54 -33.64 26.74
C GLY A 697 0.85 -32.51 25.97
N PRO A 698 -0.49 -32.53 25.88
CA PRO A 698 -1.25 -31.40 25.35
C PRO A 698 -1.10 -30.17 26.26
N GLU A 699 -1.04 -28.98 25.67
CA GLU A 699 -1.35 -27.75 26.41
C GLU A 699 -2.86 -27.67 26.64
N GLU A 700 -3.25 -27.27 27.84
CA GLU A 700 -4.64 -27.18 28.24
C GLU A 700 -5.02 -25.74 28.58
N ILE A 701 -6.24 -25.35 28.20
CA ILE A 701 -6.83 -24.09 28.63
C ILE A 701 -7.72 -24.41 29.81
N THR A 702 -7.40 -23.82 30.96
CA THR A 702 -8.05 -24.11 32.23
C THR A 702 -8.01 -22.91 33.16
N ARG A 703 -8.99 -22.84 34.06
CA ARG A 703 -9.02 -21.90 35.18
C ARG A 703 -7.99 -22.27 36.26
N GLU A 704 -7.57 -23.53 36.34
CA GLU A 704 -6.63 -24.03 37.36
C GLU A 704 -5.17 -23.69 37.01
N ILE A 705 -4.78 -22.44 37.27
CA ILE A 705 -3.44 -21.93 36.96
C ILE A 705 -2.53 -22.02 38.20
N PRO A 706 -1.30 -22.56 38.09
CA PRO A 706 -0.39 -22.66 39.22
C PRO A 706 0.09 -21.29 39.70
N ASN A 707 0.20 -21.13 41.03
CA ASN A 707 0.77 -19.94 41.69
C ASN A 707 0.04 -18.61 41.41
N VAL A 708 -1.25 -18.67 41.05
CA VAL A 708 -2.10 -17.50 40.83
C VAL A 708 -3.20 -17.47 41.90
N GLY A 709 -3.38 -16.31 42.55
CA GLY A 709 -4.42 -16.11 43.58
C GLY A 709 -5.84 -16.02 43.00
N GLU A 710 -6.86 -16.32 43.81
CA GLU A 710 -8.27 -16.33 43.35
C GLU A 710 -8.75 -14.99 42.80
N ASP A 711 -8.24 -13.86 43.31
CA ASP A 711 -8.61 -12.52 42.86
C ASP A 711 -8.31 -12.31 41.37
N ALA A 712 -7.17 -12.80 40.89
CA ALA A 712 -6.78 -12.71 39.48
C ALA A 712 -7.61 -13.62 38.57
N LEU A 713 -8.22 -14.67 39.13
CA LEU A 713 -9.08 -15.62 38.40
C LEU A 713 -10.56 -15.20 38.40
N ARG A 714 -10.94 -14.16 39.17
CA ARG A 714 -12.34 -13.76 39.38
C ARG A 714 -13.08 -13.47 38.08
N GLN A 715 -12.40 -12.87 37.10
CA GLN A 715 -13.02 -12.48 35.83
C GLN A 715 -13.11 -13.61 34.80
N LEU A 716 -12.37 -14.71 35.01
CA LEU A 716 -12.41 -15.88 34.13
C LEU A 716 -13.72 -16.66 34.34
N ASP A 717 -14.12 -17.40 33.32
CA ASP A 717 -15.17 -18.41 33.39
C ASP A 717 -14.64 -19.74 33.96
N GLU A 718 -15.45 -20.79 33.89
CA GLU A 718 -15.09 -22.14 34.36
C GLU A 718 -14.02 -22.81 33.49
N THR A 719 -13.94 -22.44 32.21
CA THR A 719 -12.95 -22.95 31.25
C THR A 719 -11.60 -22.23 31.33
N GLY A 720 -11.54 -21.11 32.06
CA GLY A 720 -10.33 -20.28 32.16
C GLY A 720 -10.25 -19.18 31.11
N ILE A 721 -11.36 -18.84 30.45
CA ILE A 721 -11.45 -17.76 29.45
C ILE A 721 -12.13 -16.54 30.07
N ILE A 722 -11.68 -15.34 29.72
CA ILE A 722 -12.25 -14.08 30.22
C ILE A 722 -13.70 -13.89 29.78
N ARG A 723 -14.56 -13.39 30.69
CA ARG A 723 -15.97 -13.12 30.38
C ARG A 723 -16.14 -11.87 29.51
N ILE A 724 -17.06 -11.93 28.54
CA ILE A 724 -17.46 -10.78 27.74
C ILE A 724 -18.01 -9.67 28.66
N GLY A 725 -17.58 -8.44 28.42
CA GLY A 725 -17.95 -7.27 29.21
C GLY A 725 -17.06 -7.01 30.43
N ALA A 726 -16.11 -7.90 30.75
CA ALA A 726 -15.12 -7.68 31.80
C ALA A 726 -14.20 -6.49 31.47
N TRP A 727 -13.83 -5.74 32.51
CA TRP A 727 -12.85 -4.66 32.41
C TRP A 727 -11.47 -5.22 32.77
N VAL A 728 -10.52 -5.10 31.84
CA VAL A 728 -9.18 -5.67 31.98
C VAL A 728 -8.12 -4.57 31.98
N GLN A 729 -7.09 -4.78 32.77
CA GLN A 729 -5.91 -3.94 32.90
C GLN A 729 -4.65 -4.74 32.58
N GLN A 730 -3.52 -4.04 32.50
CA GLN A 730 -2.20 -4.64 32.28
C GLN A 730 -1.95 -5.84 33.21
N SER A 731 -1.42 -6.94 32.64
CA SER A 731 -1.12 -8.20 33.32
C SER A 731 -2.31 -9.06 33.75
N ASP A 732 -3.55 -8.60 33.58
CA ASP A 732 -4.74 -9.44 33.79
C ASP A 732 -4.75 -10.63 32.83
N ILE A 733 -5.27 -11.75 33.31
CA ILE A 733 -5.33 -13.00 32.53
C ILE A 733 -6.55 -12.94 31.61
N LEU A 734 -6.31 -13.05 30.30
CA LEU A 734 -7.36 -13.17 29.29
C LEU A 734 -7.75 -14.63 29.06
N VAL A 735 -6.76 -15.51 29.02
CA VAL A 735 -6.96 -16.95 28.79
C VAL A 735 -5.93 -17.73 29.60
N GLY A 736 -6.41 -18.51 30.56
CA GLY A 736 -5.61 -19.41 31.37
C GLY A 736 -5.07 -20.57 30.54
N LYS A 737 -3.75 -20.65 30.35
CA LYS A 737 -3.11 -21.74 29.61
C LYS A 737 -2.00 -22.37 30.44
N VAL A 738 -2.04 -23.69 30.54
CA VAL A 738 -1.02 -24.48 31.23
C VAL A 738 -0.28 -25.40 30.25
N THR A 739 1.04 -25.44 30.36
CA THR A 739 1.91 -26.29 29.54
C THR A 739 2.62 -27.31 30.43
N PRO A 740 2.61 -28.61 30.08
CA PRO A 740 3.32 -29.62 30.87
C PRO A 740 4.84 -29.38 30.89
N LYS A 741 5.46 -29.53 32.07
CA LYS A 741 6.89 -29.32 32.35
C LYS A 741 7.54 -30.65 32.77
N GLY A 742 8.75 -30.93 32.28
CA GLY A 742 9.54 -32.09 32.70
C GLY A 742 10.26 -31.87 34.05
N GLU A 743 10.53 -32.94 34.79
CA GLU A 743 11.26 -32.89 36.07
C GLU A 743 12.74 -32.46 35.93
N SER A 744 13.34 -32.67 34.75
CA SER A 744 14.75 -32.34 34.46
C SER A 744 15.03 -30.84 34.36
N ASP A 745 14.03 -30.01 34.08
CA ASP A 745 14.21 -28.61 33.70
C ASP A 745 14.26 -27.64 34.89
N GLN A 746 14.36 -28.16 36.12
CA GLN A 746 14.34 -27.34 37.33
C GLN A 746 15.75 -27.03 37.82
N PRO A 747 16.11 -25.74 38.00
CA PRO A 747 17.37 -25.38 38.59
C PRO A 747 17.47 -25.87 40.05
N PRO A 748 18.67 -26.18 40.56
CA PRO A 748 18.86 -26.68 41.93
C PRO A 748 18.20 -25.81 43.00
N GLU A 749 18.18 -24.50 42.81
CA GLU A 749 17.56 -23.51 43.70
C GLU A 749 16.04 -23.69 43.78
N GLU A 750 15.37 -23.95 42.65
CA GLU A 750 13.92 -24.22 42.61
C GLU A 750 13.59 -25.54 43.32
N LYS A 751 14.44 -26.56 43.16
CA LYS A 751 14.30 -27.84 43.87
C LYS A 751 14.43 -27.67 45.39
N LEU A 752 15.38 -26.85 45.83
CA LEU A 752 15.56 -26.54 47.25
C LEU A 752 14.36 -25.78 47.82
N LEU A 753 13.88 -24.74 47.13
CA LEU A 753 12.70 -23.97 47.56
C LEU A 753 11.48 -24.87 47.77
N ARG A 754 11.23 -25.78 46.84
CA ARG A 754 10.13 -26.77 46.97
C ARG A 754 10.30 -27.67 48.19
N ALA A 755 11.51 -28.17 48.43
CA ALA A 755 11.81 -28.99 49.60
C ALA A 755 11.59 -28.23 50.92
N ILE A 756 11.88 -26.93 50.96
CA ILE A 756 11.66 -26.06 52.11
C ILE A 756 10.15 -25.82 52.35
N PHE A 757 9.39 -25.47 51.30
CA PHE A 757 7.98 -25.12 51.42
C PHE A 757 7.03 -26.33 51.41
N GLY A 758 7.54 -27.55 51.19
CA GLY A 758 6.72 -28.76 51.14
C GLY A 758 5.74 -28.78 49.96
N GLU A 759 5.96 -27.93 48.95
CA GLU A 759 5.13 -27.88 47.77
C GLU A 759 5.37 -29.10 46.88
N LYS A 760 4.30 -29.82 46.55
CA LYS A 760 4.37 -30.92 45.56
C LYS A 760 4.79 -30.34 44.21
N ALA A 761 5.63 -31.08 43.48
CA ALA A 761 5.93 -30.73 42.11
C ALA A 761 4.62 -30.66 41.31
N ARG A 762 4.29 -29.47 40.80
CA ARG A 762 3.24 -29.33 39.80
C ARG A 762 3.85 -29.62 38.45
N ASP A 763 3.22 -30.51 37.70
CA ASP A 763 3.69 -30.99 36.39
C ASP A 763 3.45 -29.97 35.27
N VAL A 764 2.96 -28.78 35.60
CA VAL A 764 2.52 -27.76 34.64
C VAL A 764 3.07 -26.38 34.95
N ARG A 765 3.29 -25.57 33.90
CA ARG A 765 3.74 -24.18 33.93
C ARG A 765 2.64 -23.25 33.41
N ASP A 766 2.50 -22.08 34.02
CA ASP A 766 1.66 -20.99 33.50
C ASP A 766 2.28 -20.40 32.23
N ASN A 767 1.55 -20.51 31.11
CA ASN A 767 1.82 -19.87 29.83
C ASN A 767 0.57 -19.12 29.33
N SER A 768 -0.20 -18.55 30.26
CA SER A 768 -1.47 -17.87 30.00
C SER A 768 -1.30 -16.61 29.15
N LEU A 769 -2.36 -16.29 28.40
CA LEU A 769 -2.46 -15.03 27.67
C LEU A 769 -2.79 -13.91 28.67
N ARG A 770 -1.95 -12.88 28.71
CA ARG A 770 -2.12 -11.71 29.58
C ARG A 770 -2.23 -10.43 28.75
N VAL A 771 -2.92 -9.43 29.28
CA VAL A 771 -2.99 -8.10 28.66
C VAL A 771 -1.58 -7.47 28.62
N PRO A 772 -1.10 -7.00 27.46
CA PRO A 772 0.20 -6.35 27.34
C PRO A 772 0.35 -5.10 28.21
N ASN A 773 1.60 -4.66 28.37
CA ASN A 773 1.90 -3.46 29.13
C ASN A 773 1.32 -2.20 28.45
N GLY A 774 0.65 -1.35 29.23
CA GLY A 774 0.04 -0.11 28.74
C GLY A 774 -1.39 -0.26 28.18
N GLU A 775 -1.83 -1.48 27.90
CA GLU A 775 -3.17 -1.73 27.35
C GLU A 775 -4.22 -1.90 28.43
N LYS A 776 -5.43 -1.40 28.15
CA LYS A 776 -6.61 -1.53 29.02
C LYS A 776 -7.88 -1.40 28.19
N GLY A 777 -8.95 -2.04 28.65
CA GLY A 777 -10.22 -1.89 27.97
C GLY A 777 -11.28 -2.86 28.44
N ARG A 778 -12.32 -2.98 27.63
CA ARG A 778 -13.44 -3.87 27.87
C ARG A 778 -13.44 -4.99 26.86
N VAL A 779 -13.62 -6.22 27.32
CA VAL A 779 -13.77 -7.38 26.43
C VAL A 779 -15.10 -7.26 25.69
N VAL A 780 -15.08 -7.19 24.36
CA VAL A 780 -16.27 -7.03 23.51
C VAL A 780 -16.71 -8.36 22.91
N ASP A 781 -15.75 -9.19 22.50
CA ASP A 781 -16.02 -10.46 21.83
C ASP A 781 -14.94 -11.49 22.22
N VAL A 782 -15.33 -12.76 22.29
CA VAL A 782 -14.44 -13.89 22.55
C VAL A 782 -14.82 -15.00 21.59
N ARG A 783 -13.84 -15.47 20.81
CA ARG A 783 -14.05 -16.53 19.81
C ARG A 783 -13.18 -17.71 20.13
N VAL A 784 -13.79 -18.88 20.17
CA VAL A 784 -13.13 -20.16 20.45
C VAL A 784 -13.28 -21.03 19.21
N PHE A 785 -12.15 -21.49 18.66
CA PHE A 785 -12.08 -22.39 17.53
C PHE A 785 -11.53 -23.72 17.99
N THR A 786 -12.22 -24.81 17.66
CA THR A 786 -11.84 -26.15 18.09
C THR A 786 -11.78 -27.10 16.92
N ARG A 787 -10.83 -28.05 16.95
CA ARG A 787 -10.70 -29.06 15.90
C ARG A 787 -11.94 -29.95 15.81
N GLU A 788 -12.62 -30.18 16.93
CA GLU A 788 -13.82 -31.01 17.03
C GLU A 788 -15.02 -30.40 16.27
N GLN A 789 -15.11 -29.07 16.21
CA GLN A 789 -16.16 -28.35 15.47
C GLN A 789 -15.90 -28.29 13.95
N GLY A 790 -14.79 -28.85 13.48
CA GLY A 790 -14.41 -28.85 12.05
C GLY A 790 -13.82 -27.53 11.57
N ASP A 791 -13.33 -26.68 12.48
CA ASP A 791 -12.63 -25.45 12.14
C ASP A 791 -11.21 -25.73 11.61
N GLU A 792 -10.76 -24.88 10.68
CA GLU A 792 -9.41 -24.98 10.11
C GLU A 792 -8.38 -24.37 11.07
N LEU A 793 -7.70 -25.23 11.83
CA LEU A 793 -6.65 -24.84 12.77
C LEU A 793 -5.24 -25.12 12.22
N PRO A 794 -4.21 -24.37 12.67
CA PRO A 794 -2.82 -24.69 12.38
C PRO A 794 -2.46 -26.16 12.73
N PRO A 795 -1.53 -26.80 12.00
CA PRO A 795 -1.05 -28.13 12.33
C PRO A 795 -0.53 -28.19 13.78
N GLY A 796 -1.03 -29.15 14.57
CA GLY A 796 -0.65 -29.31 15.98
C GLY A 796 -1.41 -28.45 16.99
N ALA A 797 -2.26 -27.51 16.55
CA ALA A 797 -3.17 -26.77 17.43
C ALA A 797 -4.49 -27.53 17.62
N ASN A 798 -4.89 -27.72 18.87
CA ASN A 798 -6.14 -28.37 19.26
C ASN A 798 -7.28 -27.35 19.40
N MET A 799 -6.94 -26.18 19.95
CA MET A 799 -7.87 -25.08 20.20
C MET A 799 -7.17 -23.73 20.04
N VAL A 800 -7.89 -22.75 19.51
CA VAL A 800 -7.44 -21.35 19.40
C VAL A 800 -8.49 -20.44 20.03
N VAL A 801 -8.07 -19.58 20.94
CA VAL A 801 -8.95 -18.61 21.61
C VAL A 801 -8.49 -17.21 21.23
N ARG A 802 -9.46 -16.39 20.79
CA ARG A 802 -9.27 -15.00 20.43
C ARG A 802 -10.12 -14.12 21.31
N VAL A 803 -9.52 -13.08 21.86
CA VAL A 803 -10.17 -12.11 22.74
C VAL A 803 -10.05 -10.74 22.11
N TYR A 804 -11.19 -10.07 21.91
CA TYR A 804 -11.26 -8.72 21.38
C TYR A 804 -11.48 -7.74 22.53
N VAL A 805 -10.54 -6.83 22.72
CA VAL A 805 -10.57 -5.82 23.77
C VAL A 805 -10.74 -4.45 23.12
N ALA A 806 -11.82 -3.74 23.48
CA ALA A 806 -12.06 -2.40 22.99
C ALA A 806 -11.64 -1.34 24.02
N GLN A 807 -10.97 -0.31 23.53
CA GLN A 807 -10.53 0.85 24.30
C GLN A 807 -11.13 2.13 23.71
N LYS A 808 -11.64 2.99 24.60
CA LYS A 808 -12.01 4.36 24.25
C LYS A 808 -10.78 5.26 24.46
N ARG A 809 -10.24 5.82 23.37
CA ARG A 809 -9.05 6.68 23.39
C ARG A 809 -9.47 8.14 23.20
N LYS A 810 -9.44 8.90 24.29
CA LYS A 810 -9.63 10.36 24.26
C LYS A 810 -8.42 11.04 23.60
N ILE A 811 -8.52 12.33 23.31
CA ILE A 811 -7.39 13.11 22.84
C ILE A 811 -6.47 13.46 24.03
N GLN A 812 -5.17 13.39 23.84
CA GLN A 812 -4.19 13.63 24.89
C GLN A 812 -2.91 14.29 24.36
N VAL A 813 -2.07 14.78 25.28
CA VAL A 813 -0.75 15.34 24.96
C VAL A 813 0.10 14.28 24.28
N GLY A 814 0.74 14.63 23.18
CA GLY A 814 1.52 13.72 22.34
C GLY A 814 0.75 13.12 21.16
N ASP A 815 -0.58 13.20 21.13
CA ASP A 815 -1.35 12.81 19.96
C ASP A 815 -1.11 13.78 18.80
N LYS A 816 -1.12 13.23 17.57
CA LYS A 816 -0.91 14.00 16.35
C LYS A 816 -2.24 14.43 15.72
N MET A 817 -2.36 15.72 15.43
CA MET A 817 -3.47 16.30 14.67
C MET A 817 -2.98 16.91 13.36
N ALA A 818 -3.89 17.08 12.41
CA ALA A 818 -3.62 17.80 11.18
C ALA A 818 -4.90 18.43 10.59
N GLY A 819 -4.75 19.50 9.82
CA GLY A 819 -5.80 19.96 8.91
C GLY A 819 -5.68 19.31 7.52
N ARG A 820 -6.57 19.70 6.60
CA ARG A 820 -6.55 19.21 5.21
C ARG A 820 -5.43 19.78 4.35
N HIS A 821 -4.84 20.90 4.79
CA HIS A 821 -3.83 21.68 4.06
C HIS A 821 -2.38 21.33 4.41
N GLY A 822 -2.13 20.14 4.95
CA GLY A 822 -0.78 19.68 5.33
C GLY A 822 -0.17 20.37 6.56
N ASN A 823 -0.95 21.18 7.29
CA ASN A 823 -0.61 21.68 8.62
C ASN A 823 -0.75 20.54 9.62
N LYS A 824 0.38 20.08 10.18
CA LYS A 824 0.45 18.95 11.10
C LYS A 824 1.12 19.37 12.39
N GLY A 825 0.68 18.79 13.50
CA GLY A 825 1.24 19.13 14.80
C GLY A 825 0.96 18.08 15.86
N ILE A 826 1.73 18.17 16.94
CA ILE A 826 1.55 17.33 18.13
C ILE A 826 0.96 18.20 19.21
N ILE A 827 0.01 17.65 19.97
CA ILE A 827 -0.56 18.36 21.11
C ILE A 827 0.50 18.48 22.19
N SER A 828 0.87 19.72 22.53
CA SER A 828 1.86 20.03 23.57
C SER A 828 1.23 20.21 24.93
N ARG A 829 0.05 20.85 24.98
CA ARG A 829 -0.66 21.16 26.22
C ARG A 829 -2.17 21.22 25.99
N ILE A 830 -2.90 20.77 27.01
CA ILE A 830 -4.34 20.93 27.14
C ILE A 830 -4.55 21.99 28.22
N LEU A 831 -5.15 23.12 27.87
CA LEU A 831 -5.43 24.20 28.82
C LEU A 831 -6.86 24.09 29.36
N PRO A 832 -7.07 24.47 30.64
CA PRO A 832 -8.41 24.71 31.18
C PRO A 832 -9.17 25.72 30.33
N ILE A 833 -10.49 25.61 30.33
CA ILE A 833 -11.37 26.42 29.46
C ILE A 833 -11.26 27.91 29.81
N GLU A 834 -11.15 28.23 31.09
CA GLU A 834 -11.01 29.58 31.64
C GLU A 834 -9.70 30.28 31.25
N ASP A 835 -8.65 29.51 30.96
CA ASP A 835 -7.32 30.01 30.60
C ASP A 835 -7.19 30.29 29.09
N MET A 836 -8.13 29.78 28.29
CA MET A 836 -8.09 29.93 26.84
C MET A 836 -8.44 31.37 26.44
N PRO A 837 -7.86 31.89 25.34
CA PRO A 837 -8.39 33.10 24.73
C PRO A 837 -9.87 32.94 24.44
N TYR A 838 -10.64 34.01 24.59
CA TYR A 838 -12.06 34.00 24.34
C TYR A 838 -12.51 35.17 23.47
N LEU A 839 -13.63 34.96 22.79
CA LEU A 839 -14.31 35.92 21.92
C LEU A 839 -15.12 36.95 22.74
N PRO A 840 -15.56 38.08 22.15
CA PRO A 840 -16.33 39.11 22.86
C PRO A 840 -17.63 38.60 23.52
N ASP A 841 -18.21 37.51 23.03
CA ASP A 841 -19.40 36.85 23.57
C ASP A 841 -19.10 35.90 24.76
N GLY A 842 -17.83 35.73 25.13
CA GLY A 842 -17.36 34.81 26.16
C GLY A 842 -17.06 33.39 25.66
N THR A 843 -17.19 33.12 24.35
CA THR A 843 -16.91 31.80 23.79
C THR A 843 -15.38 31.54 23.78
N PRO A 844 -14.89 30.50 24.46
CA PRO A 844 -13.47 30.17 24.49
C PRO A 844 -13.03 29.50 23.18
N ILE A 845 -11.79 29.76 22.78
CA ILE A 845 -11.17 29.16 21.60
C ILE A 845 -10.83 27.69 21.89
N ASP A 846 -10.94 26.83 20.89
CA ASP A 846 -10.68 25.40 21.05
C ASP A 846 -9.24 25.02 20.76
N ILE A 847 -8.66 25.58 19.71
CA ILE A 847 -7.30 25.28 19.25
C ILE A 847 -6.58 26.57 18.92
N VAL A 848 -5.32 26.69 19.37
CA VAL A 848 -4.45 27.80 19.00
C VAL A 848 -3.29 27.29 18.15
N LEU A 849 -3.23 27.78 16.91
CA LEU A 849 -2.20 27.46 15.94
C LEU A 849 -1.20 28.62 15.80
N ASN A 850 0.04 28.27 15.48
CA ASN A 850 1.10 29.25 15.25
C ASN A 850 0.97 29.90 13.86
N PRO A 851 0.84 31.23 13.76
CA PRO A 851 0.74 31.90 12.47
C PRO A 851 2.03 31.82 11.63
N LEU A 852 3.21 31.64 12.26
CA LEU A 852 4.50 31.61 11.54
C LEU A 852 4.63 30.41 10.58
N GLY A 853 3.89 29.34 10.86
CA GLY A 853 3.88 28.14 10.03
C GLY A 853 3.16 28.31 8.69
N VAL A 854 2.32 29.34 8.53
CA VAL A 854 1.50 29.51 7.31
C VAL A 854 2.33 30.10 6.15
N PRO A 855 3.03 31.25 6.29
CA PRO A 855 3.76 31.84 5.17
C PRO A 855 4.98 31.01 4.74
N SER A 856 5.67 30.39 5.70
CA SER A 856 6.85 29.55 5.43
C SER A 856 6.54 28.28 4.64
N ARG A 857 5.27 27.85 4.63
CA ARG A 857 4.80 26.63 3.98
C ARG A 857 3.92 26.88 2.76
N MET A 858 3.54 28.14 2.53
CA MET A 858 2.68 28.55 1.43
C MET A 858 1.40 27.71 1.34
N ASN A 859 0.73 27.49 2.47
CA ASN A 859 -0.54 26.78 2.55
C ASN A 859 -1.64 27.69 3.11
N VAL A 860 -1.95 28.73 2.33
CA VAL A 860 -2.87 29.80 2.72
C VAL A 860 -4.32 29.33 2.68
N GLY A 861 -4.62 28.24 1.94
CA GLY A 861 -5.95 27.64 1.86
C GLY A 861 -6.58 27.38 3.24
N GLN A 862 -5.77 27.02 4.25
CA GLN A 862 -6.26 26.79 5.62
C GLN A 862 -6.89 28.05 6.25
N VAL A 863 -6.41 29.23 5.90
CA VAL A 863 -6.92 30.51 6.43
C VAL A 863 -8.25 30.82 5.76
N TYR A 864 -8.36 30.62 4.43
CA TYR A 864 -9.62 30.77 3.72
C TYR A 864 -10.67 29.76 4.21
N GLU A 865 -10.28 28.51 4.44
CA GLU A 865 -11.15 27.49 5.05
C GLU A 865 -11.66 27.96 6.42
N CYS A 866 -10.75 28.43 7.28
CA CYS A 866 -11.05 28.92 8.63
C CYS A 866 -12.07 30.08 8.62
N LEU A 867 -11.84 31.07 7.76
CA LEU A 867 -12.70 32.24 7.65
C LEU A 867 -14.05 31.93 7.00
N LEU A 868 -14.08 31.09 5.96
CA LEU A 868 -15.33 30.67 5.35
C LEU A 868 -16.15 29.79 6.29
N GLY A 869 -15.50 28.94 7.09
CA GLY A 869 -16.14 28.18 8.14
C GLY A 869 -16.77 29.06 9.22
N TRP A 870 -16.11 30.18 9.56
CA TRP A 870 -16.70 31.18 10.47
C TRP A 870 -17.96 31.83 9.89
N ALA A 871 -17.95 32.20 8.61
CA ALA A 871 -19.13 32.68 7.93
C ALA A 871 -20.25 31.63 7.92
N ALA A 872 -19.90 30.37 7.65
CA ALA A 872 -20.82 29.23 7.57
C ALA A 872 -21.59 29.01 8.88
N GLU A 873 -20.87 29.02 10.01
CA GLU A 873 -21.47 28.87 11.34
C GLU A 873 -22.42 30.03 11.68
N ASN A 874 -22.03 31.26 11.36
CA ASN A 874 -22.85 32.44 11.68
C ASN A 874 -24.12 32.53 10.81
N LEU A 875 -24.06 32.00 9.60
CA LEU A 875 -25.20 31.89 8.67
C LEU A 875 -26.03 30.61 8.88
N GLY A 876 -25.51 29.61 9.59
CA GLY A 876 -26.15 28.29 9.72
C GLY A 876 -26.22 27.51 8.40
N VAL A 877 -25.26 27.73 7.50
CA VAL A 877 -25.18 27.09 6.17
C VAL A 877 -23.88 26.32 6.00
N ARG A 878 -23.80 25.50 4.95
CA ARG A 878 -22.56 24.83 4.54
C ARG A 878 -22.18 25.28 3.15
N PHE A 879 -20.88 25.43 2.90
CA PHE A 879 -20.36 25.85 1.62
C PHE A 879 -19.73 24.68 0.86
N LYS A 880 -19.96 24.67 -0.45
CA LYS A 880 -19.31 23.79 -1.40
C LYS A 880 -18.33 24.62 -2.23
N VAL A 881 -17.05 24.39 -2.05
CA VAL A 881 -15.94 25.05 -2.77
C VAL A 881 -15.23 24.00 -3.60
N ILE A 882 -15.45 24.03 -4.91
CA ILE A 882 -14.71 23.17 -5.84
C ILE A 882 -13.31 23.76 -5.98
N PRO A 883 -12.23 22.95 -5.90
CA PRO A 883 -10.87 23.42 -6.15
C PRO A 883 -10.72 24.14 -7.50
N PHE A 884 -9.79 25.09 -7.55
CA PHE A 884 -9.50 25.97 -8.69
C PHE A 884 -10.64 26.97 -8.97
N ASP A 885 -11.01 27.75 -7.95
CA ASP A 885 -12.10 28.73 -8.03
C ASP A 885 -11.76 30.01 -8.84
N GLU A 886 -10.47 30.24 -9.13
CA GLU A 886 -9.97 31.35 -9.95
C GLU A 886 -10.54 31.37 -11.37
N MET A 887 -11.16 30.27 -11.83
CA MET A 887 -11.97 30.25 -13.07
C MET A 887 -13.08 31.31 -13.10
N HIS A 888 -13.50 31.81 -11.92
CA HIS A 888 -14.51 32.85 -11.77
C HIS A 888 -13.95 34.28 -11.69
N GLY A 889 -12.62 34.45 -11.72
CA GLY A 889 -11.93 35.74 -11.68
C GLY A 889 -10.73 35.75 -10.73
N GLU A 890 -9.86 36.76 -10.89
CA GLU A 890 -8.71 36.98 -10.00
C GLU A 890 -9.17 37.24 -8.55
N GLU A 891 -8.44 36.69 -7.57
CA GLU A 891 -8.68 36.88 -6.13
C GLU A 891 -10.10 36.49 -5.65
N LYS A 892 -10.80 35.60 -6.39
CA LYS A 892 -12.21 35.31 -6.13
C LYS A 892 -12.46 34.71 -4.74
N SER A 893 -11.56 33.86 -4.25
CA SER A 893 -11.66 33.26 -2.92
C SER A 893 -11.73 34.33 -1.84
N ARG A 894 -10.88 35.36 -1.94
CA ARG A 894 -10.83 36.47 -0.99
C ARG A 894 -12.11 37.30 -1.01
N GLU A 895 -12.58 37.69 -2.19
CA GLU A 895 -13.84 38.44 -2.33
C GLU A 895 -15.01 37.67 -1.71
N THR A 896 -15.10 36.39 -2.03
CA THR A 896 -16.19 35.51 -1.59
C THR A 896 -16.18 35.35 -0.08
N VAL A 897 -15.01 35.08 0.52
CA VAL A 897 -14.87 34.93 1.97
C VAL A 897 -15.25 36.23 2.69
N HIS A 898 -14.75 37.38 2.24
CA HIS A 898 -15.08 38.66 2.87
C HIS A 898 -16.56 39.01 2.74
N ALA A 899 -17.16 38.81 1.56
CA ALA A 899 -18.58 39.06 1.35
C ALA A 899 -19.46 38.17 2.24
N LYS A 900 -19.11 36.89 2.39
CA LYS A 900 -19.84 35.95 3.26
C LYS A 900 -19.66 36.23 4.74
N LEU A 901 -18.49 36.70 5.17
CA LEU A 901 -18.29 37.18 6.54
C LEU A 901 -19.14 38.41 6.84
N GLN A 902 -19.22 39.35 5.89
CA GLN A 902 -20.08 40.51 6.03
C GLN A 902 -21.56 40.11 6.11
N GLU A 903 -22.01 39.21 5.24
CA GLU A 903 -23.38 38.66 5.29
C GLU A 903 -23.68 37.96 6.62
N GLY A 904 -22.70 37.21 7.17
CA GLY A 904 -22.81 36.59 8.49
C GLY A 904 -22.92 37.60 9.63
N SER A 905 -22.15 38.70 9.55
CA SER A 905 -22.21 39.83 10.49
C SER A 905 -23.58 40.50 10.47
N ASP A 906 -24.11 40.78 9.27
CA ASP A 906 -25.42 41.40 9.07
C ASP A 906 -26.56 40.48 9.56
N HIS A 907 -26.43 39.16 9.38
CA HIS A 907 -27.42 38.18 9.80
C HIS A 907 -27.54 38.05 11.33
N LYS A 908 -26.43 38.06 12.06
CA LYS A 908 -26.43 37.99 13.54
C LYS A 908 -26.59 39.37 14.20
N GLY A 909 -26.30 40.46 13.50
CA GLY A 909 -26.32 41.81 14.05
C GLY A 909 -25.16 42.11 15.00
N GLU A 910 -24.02 41.43 14.83
CA GLU A 910 -22.84 41.53 15.68
C GLU A 910 -21.64 42.09 14.91
N ASP A 911 -21.32 43.37 15.12
CA ASP A 911 -20.28 44.10 14.38
C ASP A 911 -18.85 43.54 14.56
N TRP A 912 -18.62 42.72 15.59
CA TRP A 912 -17.30 42.13 15.86
C TRP A 912 -17.00 40.90 15.01
N ILE A 913 -18.00 40.34 14.31
CA ILE A 913 -17.83 39.21 13.38
C ILE A 913 -17.04 39.63 12.15
N PHE A 914 -17.30 40.83 11.62
CA PHE A 914 -16.62 41.37 10.46
C PHE A 914 -16.27 42.85 10.65
N ASN A 915 -14.97 43.14 10.70
CA ASN A 915 -14.47 44.52 10.72
C ASN A 915 -13.89 44.90 9.34
N PRO A 916 -14.43 45.93 8.67
CA PRO A 916 -13.91 46.39 7.38
C PRO A 916 -12.44 46.84 7.40
N LYS A 917 -11.91 47.26 8.57
CA LYS A 917 -10.51 47.68 8.71
C LYS A 917 -9.54 46.49 8.80
N ASP A 918 -9.99 45.39 9.41
CA ASP A 918 -9.22 44.17 9.65
C ASP A 918 -10.07 42.95 9.27
N PRO A 919 -10.28 42.71 7.96
CA PRO A 919 -11.17 41.65 7.50
C PRO A 919 -10.67 40.27 7.97
N GLY A 920 -11.57 39.49 8.55
CA GLY A 920 -11.27 38.14 9.07
C GLY A 920 -10.49 38.11 10.38
N LYS A 921 -10.37 39.24 11.10
CA LYS A 921 -9.77 39.28 12.44
C LYS A 921 -10.77 39.78 13.46
N ILE A 922 -10.68 39.23 14.66
CA ILE A 922 -11.59 39.52 15.76
C ILE A 922 -10.76 39.96 16.97
N GLN A 923 -11.28 40.95 17.71
CA GLN A 923 -10.71 41.36 18.98
C GLN A 923 -10.92 40.24 20.01
N THR A 924 -9.83 39.73 20.57
CA THR A 924 -9.85 38.65 21.58
C THR A 924 -9.35 39.15 22.92
N TYR A 925 -9.69 38.38 23.95
CA TYR A 925 -9.33 38.64 25.34
C TYR A 925 -8.54 37.46 25.89
N ASP A 926 -7.57 37.76 26.74
CA ASP A 926 -6.80 36.75 27.47
C ASP A 926 -7.65 36.16 28.60
N GLY A 927 -7.86 34.84 28.61
CA GLY A 927 -8.61 34.14 29.65
C GLY A 927 -8.02 34.30 31.06
N ARG A 928 -6.70 34.52 31.16
CA ARG A 928 -6.01 34.60 32.46
C ARG A 928 -6.13 35.98 33.12
N THR A 929 -6.02 37.03 32.32
CA THR A 929 -6.00 38.42 32.81
C THR A 929 -7.34 39.13 32.59
N GLY A 930 -8.12 38.72 31.60
CA GLY A 930 -9.33 39.39 31.13
C GLY A 930 -9.05 40.61 30.24
N GLU A 931 -7.78 40.94 29.97
CA GLU A 931 -7.41 42.08 29.15
C GLU A 931 -7.51 41.75 27.65
N PRO A 932 -7.94 42.70 26.80
CA PRO A 932 -7.93 42.52 25.35
C PRO A 932 -6.51 42.47 24.80
N PHE A 933 -6.25 41.63 23.81
CA PHE A 933 -4.97 41.62 23.08
C PHE A 933 -4.77 42.91 22.29
N ASP A 934 -3.51 43.38 22.18
CA ASP A 934 -3.16 44.63 21.48
C ASP A 934 -3.58 44.66 20.00
N ARG A 935 -3.66 43.49 19.36
CA ARG A 935 -4.03 43.34 17.95
C ARG A 935 -5.12 42.30 17.80
N ALA A 936 -6.04 42.55 16.87
CA ALA A 936 -7.04 41.57 16.46
C ALA A 936 -6.37 40.31 15.87
N VAL A 937 -6.95 39.15 16.17
CA VAL A 937 -6.42 37.84 15.82
C VAL A 937 -7.30 37.19 14.76
N THR A 938 -6.69 36.48 13.81
CA THR A 938 -7.45 35.70 12.83
C THR A 938 -8.06 34.49 13.52
N ILE A 939 -9.39 34.44 13.53
CA ILE A 939 -10.18 33.40 14.18
C ILE A 939 -11.27 32.93 13.23
N GLY A 940 -11.55 31.65 13.27
CA GLY A 940 -12.67 31.07 12.54
C GLY A 940 -12.79 29.58 12.79
N ILE A 941 -13.55 28.90 11.95
CA ILE A 941 -13.81 27.46 12.10
C ILE A 941 -13.06 26.70 11.02
N ALA A 942 -12.12 25.87 11.45
CA ALA A 942 -11.36 24.99 10.56
C ALA A 942 -11.74 23.53 10.80
N TYR A 943 -11.67 22.72 9.74
CA TYR A 943 -11.90 21.28 9.83
C TYR A 943 -10.61 20.53 10.17
N MET A 944 -10.54 20.02 11.41
CA MET A 944 -9.33 19.42 11.97
C MET A 944 -9.50 17.91 12.18
N LEU A 945 -8.41 17.16 11.95
CA LEU A 945 -8.36 15.70 11.93
C LEU A 945 -7.52 15.17 13.11
N LYS A 946 -7.97 14.07 13.73
CA LYS A 946 -7.15 13.25 14.64
C LYS A 946 -6.51 12.12 13.84
N LEU A 947 -5.18 12.02 13.85
CA LEU A 947 -4.46 10.99 13.08
C LEU A 947 -4.22 9.73 13.92
N VAL A 948 -4.00 8.59 13.25
CA VAL A 948 -3.70 7.28 13.88
C VAL A 948 -2.35 7.24 14.62
N HIS A 949 -1.60 8.33 14.59
CA HIS A 949 -0.35 8.47 15.32
C HIS A 949 -0.62 8.94 16.75
N LEU A 950 -1.05 8.00 17.59
CA LEU A 950 -1.35 8.23 19.01
C LEU A 950 -0.11 8.00 19.87
N VAL A 951 -0.02 8.71 20.99
CA VAL A 951 1.12 8.55 21.92
C VAL A 951 1.12 7.18 22.59
N ASP A 952 -0.04 6.61 22.92
CA ASP A 952 -0.18 5.29 23.54
C ASP A 952 0.47 4.19 22.68
N ASP A 953 0.38 4.34 21.35
CA ASP A 953 0.96 3.37 20.41
C ASP A 953 2.48 3.52 20.30
N LYS A 954 3.01 4.74 20.48
CA LYS A 954 4.43 5.06 20.24
C LYS A 954 5.28 5.06 21.49
N ILE A 955 4.70 5.31 22.66
CA ILE A 955 5.46 5.28 23.92
C ILE A 955 5.94 3.86 24.18
N HIS A 956 7.24 3.73 24.44
CA HIS A 956 7.88 2.45 24.70
C HIS A 956 9.05 2.64 25.65
N ALA A 957 9.08 1.83 26.70
CA ALA A 957 10.15 1.81 27.68
C ALA A 957 10.52 0.37 28.00
N ARG A 958 11.82 0.15 28.24
CA ARG A 958 12.38 -1.15 28.60
C ARG A 958 13.43 -0.96 29.69
N SER A 959 13.32 -1.71 30.77
CA SER A 959 14.39 -1.91 31.75
C SER A 959 15.21 -3.15 31.39
N THR A 960 14.57 -4.33 31.50
CA THR A 960 15.08 -5.63 31.05
C THR A 960 14.05 -6.29 30.14
N GLY A 961 14.44 -7.33 29.42
CA GLY A 961 13.53 -7.99 28.47
C GLY A 961 14.19 -9.15 27.76
N PRO A 962 13.57 -9.70 26.71
CA PRO A 962 14.13 -10.80 25.96
C PRO A 962 15.36 -10.37 25.14
N TYR A 963 16.21 -11.35 24.87
CA TYR A 963 17.47 -11.22 24.14
C TYR A 963 17.50 -12.18 22.95
N SER A 964 18.23 -11.80 21.91
CA SER A 964 18.51 -12.65 20.76
C SER A 964 19.31 -13.87 21.19
N LEU A 965 18.95 -15.05 20.69
CA LEU A 965 19.66 -16.29 20.99
C LEU A 965 21.10 -16.28 20.46
N VAL A 966 21.31 -15.66 19.29
CA VAL A 966 22.61 -15.68 18.60
C VAL A 966 23.50 -14.56 19.11
N THR A 967 23.04 -13.31 19.02
CA THR A 967 23.87 -12.14 19.32
C THR A 967 23.84 -11.73 20.79
N GLN A 968 22.96 -12.32 21.61
CA GLN A 968 22.71 -11.95 23.00
C GLN A 968 22.31 -10.48 23.23
N GLN A 969 22.05 -9.72 22.16
CA GLN A 969 21.57 -8.35 22.21
C GLN A 969 20.07 -8.30 22.56
N PRO A 970 19.60 -7.21 23.17
CA PRO A 970 18.17 -6.92 23.31
C PRO A 970 17.41 -7.12 21.99
N LEU A 971 16.28 -7.83 22.02
CA LEU A 971 15.40 -7.89 20.84
C LEU A 971 14.93 -6.50 20.42
N GLY A 972 14.52 -6.33 19.16
CA GLY A 972 13.99 -5.06 18.65
C GLY A 972 12.46 -5.02 18.67
N GLY A 973 11.90 -3.81 18.83
CA GLY A 973 10.47 -3.53 18.63
C GLY A 973 9.58 -3.63 19.88
N LYS A 974 8.56 -2.77 19.95
CA LYS A 974 7.62 -2.64 21.09
C LYS A 974 6.91 -3.97 21.43
N ALA A 975 6.43 -4.68 20.41
CA ALA A 975 5.69 -5.94 20.57
C ALA A 975 6.50 -7.04 21.28
N GLN A 976 7.83 -6.99 21.19
CA GLN A 976 8.73 -7.96 21.84
C GLN A 976 9.34 -7.41 23.14
N GLN A 977 8.85 -6.27 23.65
CA GLN A 977 9.51 -5.51 24.73
C GLN A 977 10.98 -5.23 24.41
N GLY A 978 11.24 -4.86 23.15
CA GLY A 978 12.58 -4.68 22.59
C GLY A 978 13.32 -3.45 23.12
N GLY A 979 14.64 -3.42 22.95
CA GLY A 979 15.47 -2.25 23.23
C GLY A 979 15.46 -1.22 22.09
N GLN A 980 15.95 -0.02 22.37
CA GLN A 980 16.24 0.98 21.35
C GLN A 980 17.61 0.68 20.71
N ARG A 981 17.73 0.94 19.40
CA ARG A 981 19.00 0.77 18.69
C ARG A 981 19.88 1.99 18.95
N PHE A 982 21.01 1.77 19.61
CA PHE A 982 22.11 2.73 19.65
C PHE A 982 22.98 2.51 18.40
N GLY A 983 22.87 3.41 17.43
CA GLY A 983 23.47 3.26 16.11
C GLY A 983 24.86 3.87 16.00
N GLU A 984 25.43 3.77 14.81
CA GLU A 984 26.76 4.27 14.50
C GLU A 984 26.88 5.80 14.66
N MET A 985 25.86 6.55 14.23
CA MET A 985 25.85 8.01 14.39
C MET A 985 25.81 8.43 15.86
N GLU A 986 25.07 7.70 16.71
CA GLU A 986 25.03 7.97 18.14
C GLU A 986 26.36 7.61 18.84
N VAL A 987 27.06 6.56 18.36
CA VAL A 987 28.43 6.24 18.81
C VAL A 987 29.37 7.41 18.54
N TRP A 988 29.40 7.92 17.30
CA TRP A 988 30.24 9.08 16.94
C TRP A 988 29.93 10.31 17.80
N ALA A 989 28.66 10.53 18.14
CA ALA A 989 28.29 11.63 19.02
C ALA A 989 28.94 11.49 20.40
N LEU A 990 28.89 10.30 21.03
CA LEU A 990 29.54 10.07 22.33
C LEU A 990 31.07 10.10 22.26
N GLU A 991 31.66 9.62 21.16
CA GLU A 991 33.10 9.75 20.91
C GLU A 991 33.52 11.22 20.83
N ALA A 992 32.75 12.05 20.12
CA ALA A 992 33.00 13.50 20.01
C ALA A 992 32.90 14.21 21.37
N PHE A 993 31.99 13.78 22.25
CA PHE A 993 31.92 14.28 23.63
C PHE A 993 33.04 13.76 24.54
N GLY A 994 33.82 12.75 24.11
CA GLY A 994 34.79 12.07 24.97
C GLY A 994 34.15 11.22 26.07
N ALA A 995 32.88 10.83 25.89
CA ALA A 995 32.09 10.09 26.89
C ALA A 995 32.40 8.58 26.88
N ALA A 996 33.68 8.22 27.04
CA ALA A 996 34.18 6.86 26.86
C ALA A 996 33.49 5.82 27.77
N TYR A 997 33.24 6.15 29.04
CA TYR A 997 32.58 5.22 29.98
C TYR A 997 31.11 4.97 29.65
N ILE A 998 30.37 6.00 29.22
CA ILE A 998 28.97 5.87 28.82
C ILE A 998 28.88 5.00 27.56
N LEU A 999 29.78 5.26 26.60
CA LEU A 999 29.87 4.48 25.38
C LEU A 999 30.20 3.01 25.69
N GLN A 1000 31.19 2.77 26.55
CA GLN A 1000 31.56 1.42 26.98
C GLN A 1000 30.36 0.70 27.62
N GLU A 1001 29.65 1.35 28.54
CA GLU A 1001 28.47 0.78 29.21
C GLU A 1001 27.36 0.40 28.23
N LEU A 1002 27.05 1.28 27.26
CA LEU A 1002 26.03 1.06 26.24
C LEU A 1002 26.36 -0.12 25.31
N LEU A 1003 27.65 -0.27 24.95
CA LEU A 1003 28.11 -1.34 24.06
C LEU A 1003 28.28 -2.70 24.76
N THR A 1004 28.27 -2.76 26.10
CA THR A 1004 28.58 -3.97 26.87
C THR A 1004 27.42 -4.36 27.81
N VAL A 1005 27.41 -3.83 29.03
CA VAL A 1005 26.51 -4.19 30.15
C VAL A 1005 25.04 -3.96 29.81
N LYS A 1006 24.73 -2.94 29.00
CA LYS A 1006 23.36 -2.66 28.55
C LYS A 1006 22.95 -3.44 27.28
N SER A 1007 23.88 -4.16 26.67
CA SER A 1007 23.68 -4.88 25.41
C SER A 1007 23.91 -6.39 25.57
N ASP A 1008 25.10 -6.88 25.22
CA ASP A 1008 25.40 -8.31 25.00
C ASP A 1008 26.41 -8.91 26.00
N ASP A 1009 26.90 -8.15 26.98
CA ASP A 1009 27.69 -8.71 28.08
C ASP A 1009 26.76 -9.50 29.03
N MET A 1010 26.69 -10.82 28.83
CA MET A 1010 25.77 -11.69 29.57
C MET A 1010 26.01 -11.72 31.08
N GLN A 1011 27.28 -11.69 31.50
CA GLN A 1011 27.64 -11.71 32.92
C GLN A 1011 27.51 -10.31 33.50
N GLY A 1012 28.08 -9.32 32.81
CA GLY A 1012 28.05 -7.92 33.23
C GLY A 1012 26.63 -7.40 33.44
N ARG A 1013 25.66 -7.75 32.56
CA ARG A 1013 24.26 -7.31 32.73
C ARG A 1013 23.60 -7.86 33.99
N ASN A 1014 23.84 -9.14 34.31
CA ASN A 1014 23.26 -9.78 35.50
C ASN A 1014 23.91 -9.24 36.78
N GLU A 1015 25.22 -9.04 36.77
CA GLU A 1015 25.93 -8.46 37.90
C GLU A 1015 25.56 -6.99 38.11
N ALA A 1016 25.39 -6.22 37.03
CA ALA A 1016 24.93 -4.83 37.11
C ALA A 1016 23.52 -4.74 37.68
N LEU A 1017 22.58 -5.60 37.22
CA LEU A 1017 21.24 -5.65 37.81
C LEU A 1017 21.29 -5.99 39.31
N ASN A 1018 22.08 -6.99 39.68
CA ASN A 1018 22.29 -7.37 41.08
C ASN A 1018 22.93 -6.25 41.91
N ALA A 1019 23.87 -5.50 41.33
CA ALA A 1019 24.51 -4.36 41.98
C ALA A 1019 23.49 -3.23 42.22
N ILE A 1020 22.68 -2.89 41.21
CA ILE A 1020 21.62 -1.89 41.32
C ILE A 1020 20.62 -2.28 42.42
N VAL A 1021 20.13 -3.52 42.43
CA VAL A 1021 19.18 -4.00 43.45
C VAL A 1021 19.79 -3.98 44.86
N LYS A 1022 21.11 -4.22 44.99
CA LYS A 1022 21.82 -4.20 46.28
C LYS A 1022 22.36 -2.81 46.65
N GLY A 1023 22.15 -1.78 45.84
CA GLY A 1023 22.74 -0.45 46.04
C GLY A 1023 24.27 -0.42 45.99
N LYS A 1024 24.89 -1.36 45.26
CA LYS A 1024 26.35 -1.46 45.07
C LYS A 1024 26.79 -0.84 43.75
N ALA A 1025 28.11 -0.61 43.65
CA ALA A 1025 28.73 -0.15 42.41
C ALA A 1025 28.55 -1.13 41.25
N ILE A 1026 28.29 -0.56 40.07
CA ILE A 1026 28.26 -1.32 38.82
C ILE A 1026 29.67 -1.90 38.59
N PRO A 1027 29.77 -3.22 38.33
CA PRO A 1027 31.05 -3.87 38.10
C PRO A 1027 31.69 -3.40 36.79
N ARG A 1028 32.98 -3.73 36.59
CA ARG A 1028 33.66 -3.42 35.34
C ARG A 1028 33.06 -4.22 34.18
N PRO A 1029 32.74 -3.56 33.05
CA PRO A 1029 32.29 -4.23 31.86
C PRO A 1029 33.22 -5.34 31.37
N GLY A 1030 32.63 -6.41 30.86
CA GLY A 1030 33.32 -7.50 30.20
C GLY A 1030 33.45 -7.35 28.70
N THR A 1031 33.79 -8.48 28.08
CA THR A 1031 33.91 -8.61 26.64
C THR A 1031 32.52 -8.85 26.04
N PRO A 1032 32.08 -8.05 25.06
CA PRO A 1032 30.84 -8.27 24.31
C PRO A 1032 30.74 -9.68 23.74
N GLU A 1033 29.55 -10.28 23.78
CA GLU A 1033 29.32 -11.59 23.18
C GLU A 1033 29.41 -11.53 21.65
N SER A 1034 29.00 -10.43 21.02
CA SER A 1034 29.15 -10.21 19.57
C SER A 1034 30.61 -10.30 19.10
N PHE A 1035 31.57 -9.83 19.90
CA PHE A 1035 33.00 -9.95 19.60
C PHE A 1035 33.48 -11.41 19.64
N LYS A 1036 33.00 -12.18 20.63
CA LYS A 1036 33.29 -13.61 20.72
C LYS A 1036 32.71 -14.39 19.54
N VAL A 1037 31.48 -14.06 19.13
CA VAL A 1037 30.84 -14.65 17.93
C VAL A 1037 31.66 -14.33 16.68
N LEU A 1038 32.08 -13.07 16.48
CA LEU A 1038 32.93 -12.68 15.36
C LEU A 1038 34.24 -13.48 15.32
N MET A 1039 34.92 -13.66 16.45
CA MET A 1039 36.13 -14.49 16.52
C MET A 1039 35.86 -15.92 16.05
N ARG A 1040 34.74 -16.54 16.47
CA ARG A 1040 34.36 -17.89 16.02
C ARG A 1040 34.01 -17.95 14.54
N GLU A 1041 33.35 -16.93 14.01
CA GLU A 1041 33.06 -16.83 12.58
C GLU A 1041 34.34 -16.74 11.76
N LEU A 1042 35.32 -15.93 12.17
CA LEU A 1042 36.64 -15.86 11.52
C LEU A 1042 37.41 -17.19 11.61
N GLN A 1043 37.41 -17.84 12.78
CA GLN A 1043 38.01 -19.17 12.95
C GLN A 1043 37.33 -20.23 12.07
N SER A 1044 36.01 -20.13 11.86
CA SER A 1044 35.26 -21.03 10.96
C SER A 1044 35.66 -20.88 9.49
N LEU A 1045 36.21 -19.72 9.11
CA LEU A 1045 36.80 -19.43 7.81
C LEU A 1045 38.27 -19.87 7.72
N CYS A 1046 38.75 -20.65 8.69
CA CYS A 1046 40.15 -21.09 8.82
C CYS A 1046 41.14 -19.93 9.05
N LEU A 1047 40.69 -18.81 9.62
CA LEU A 1047 41.55 -17.73 10.08
C LEU A 1047 41.87 -17.93 11.56
N ASP A 1048 43.13 -18.21 11.87
CA ASP A 1048 43.58 -18.39 13.26
C ASP A 1048 43.70 -17.02 13.96
N VAL A 1049 42.66 -16.67 14.72
CA VAL A 1049 42.55 -15.39 15.44
C VAL A 1049 42.52 -15.67 16.94
N ALA A 1050 43.50 -15.12 17.66
CA ALA A 1050 43.67 -15.25 19.10
C ALA A 1050 44.01 -13.90 19.76
N VAL A 1051 43.69 -13.74 21.05
CA VAL A 1051 43.98 -12.52 21.81
C VAL A 1051 45.17 -12.76 22.73
N HIS A 1052 46.19 -11.91 22.67
CA HIS A 1052 47.41 -12.06 23.45
C HIS A 1052 47.52 -10.95 24.51
N LYS A 1053 47.86 -11.33 25.74
CA LYS A 1053 48.28 -10.40 26.79
C LYS A 1053 49.79 -10.19 26.70
N LEU A 1054 50.20 -8.92 26.65
CA LEU A 1054 51.61 -8.51 26.67
C LEU A 1054 52.02 -8.18 28.10
N ASP A 1055 52.89 -9.02 28.69
CA ASP A 1055 53.49 -8.75 29.98
C ASP A 1055 54.93 -8.25 29.77
N THR A 1056 55.16 -6.96 30.03
CA THR A 1056 56.48 -6.33 29.95
C THR A 1056 57.25 -6.57 31.24
N ARG A 1057 58.39 -7.25 31.17
CA ARG A 1057 59.29 -7.42 32.33
C ARG A 1057 60.08 -6.13 32.60
N GLU A 1058 60.59 -5.98 33.82
CA GLU A 1058 61.43 -4.83 34.24
C GLU A 1058 62.70 -4.66 33.37
N ASP A 1059 63.17 -5.74 32.72
CA ASP A 1059 64.30 -5.75 31.79
C ASP A 1059 63.95 -5.26 30.36
N GLY A 1060 62.72 -4.78 30.12
CA GLY A 1060 62.27 -4.26 28.82
C GLY A 1060 61.92 -5.32 27.77
N THR A 1061 61.90 -6.61 28.12
CA THR A 1061 61.46 -7.71 27.24
C THR A 1061 59.97 -8.02 27.46
N SER A 1062 59.20 -8.09 26.37
CA SER A 1062 57.77 -8.44 26.40
C SER A 1062 57.57 -9.93 26.15
N ARG A 1063 56.83 -10.61 27.03
CA ARG A 1063 56.36 -11.99 26.80
C ARG A 1063 54.87 -11.94 26.45
N ASP A 1064 54.50 -12.56 25.34
CA ASP A 1064 53.11 -12.72 24.97
C ASP A 1064 52.55 -14.04 25.52
N SER A 1065 51.29 -14.00 25.94
CA SER A 1065 50.54 -15.19 26.36
C SER A 1065 49.14 -15.11 25.79
N GLU A 1066 48.71 -16.19 25.14
CA GLU A 1066 47.35 -16.27 24.61
C GLU A 1066 46.34 -16.27 25.77
N VAL A 1067 45.34 -15.40 25.65
CA VAL A 1067 44.22 -15.26 26.59
C VAL A 1067 43.00 -15.90 25.97
N ASP A 1068 42.51 -16.96 26.61
CA ASP A 1068 41.23 -17.54 26.26
C ASP A 1068 40.09 -16.64 26.76
N LEU A 1069 39.52 -15.85 25.84
CA LEU A 1069 38.34 -15.01 26.10
C LEU A 1069 37.05 -15.81 26.31
N MET A 1070 37.09 -17.12 26.05
CA MET A 1070 35.94 -18.04 26.14
C MET A 1070 35.92 -18.82 27.46
N ALA A 1071 37.00 -18.78 28.25
CA ALA A 1071 37.03 -19.35 29.58
C ALA A 1071 36.27 -18.44 30.56
N ASP A 1072 35.30 -19.00 31.28
CA ASP A 1072 34.58 -18.29 32.35
C ASP A 1072 35.54 -17.96 33.50
N VAL A 1073 36.08 -16.74 33.48
CA VAL A 1073 36.93 -16.25 34.57
C VAL A 1073 36.02 -15.86 35.74
N SER A 1074 35.66 -16.85 36.56
CA SER A 1074 34.90 -16.73 37.82
C SER A 1074 35.55 -15.84 38.90
N THR A 1075 36.68 -15.18 38.59
CA THR A 1075 37.47 -14.36 39.51
C THR A 1075 37.71 -12.94 38.98
N ARG A 1076 36.65 -12.24 38.57
CA ARG A 1076 36.71 -10.77 38.49
C ARG A 1076 36.47 -10.20 39.88
N ARG A 1077 37.56 -9.80 40.56
CA ARG A 1077 37.44 -9.02 41.81
C ARG A 1077 36.67 -7.73 41.52
N ALA A 1078 35.55 -7.53 42.21
CA ALA A 1078 34.99 -6.19 42.36
C ALA A 1078 36.11 -5.28 42.91
N PRO A 1079 36.37 -4.12 42.30
CA PRO A 1079 37.39 -3.22 42.82
C PRO A 1079 37.05 -2.85 44.26
N SER A 1080 38.06 -2.75 45.14
CA SER A 1080 37.88 -2.39 46.56
C SER A 1080 37.38 -0.95 46.74
N ARG A 1081 37.37 -0.16 45.67
CA ARG A 1081 36.79 1.19 45.62
C ARG A 1081 35.88 1.31 44.39
N PRO A 1082 34.75 2.02 44.50
CA PRO A 1082 33.93 2.35 43.33
C PRO A 1082 34.76 3.11 42.30
N THR A 1083 34.51 2.89 41.01
CA THR A 1083 35.10 3.68 39.91
C THR A 1083 34.63 5.13 39.90
N TYR A 1084 33.69 5.46 40.79
CA TYR A 1084 33.18 6.79 41.08
C TYR A 1084 33.49 7.10 42.55
N GLU A 1085 34.42 8.00 42.83
CA GLU A 1085 34.29 8.81 44.04
C GLU A 1085 33.24 9.86 43.70
N SER A 1086 31.98 9.59 44.04
CA SER A 1086 31.06 10.69 44.28
C SER A 1086 31.61 11.40 45.50
N ILE A 1087 32.16 12.61 45.31
CA ILE A 1087 32.53 13.51 46.40
C ILE A 1087 31.34 13.50 47.36
N SER A 1088 31.54 12.91 48.53
CA SER A 1088 30.49 12.92 49.53
C SER A 1088 30.36 14.35 50.03
N ARG A 1089 29.16 14.80 50.38
CA ARG A 1089 28.95 16.15 50.92
C ARG A 1089 29.85 16.42 52.14
N ASP A 1090 30.21 15.37 52.86
CA ASP A 1090 31.09 15.42 54.02
C ASP A 1090 32.55 15.76 53.66
N GLU A 1091 33.01 15.49 52.43
CA GLU A 1091 34.37 15.86 51.96
C GLU A 1091 34.48 17.32 51.50
N MET A 1092 33.36 18.03 51.31
CA MET A 1092 33.38 19.48 51.02
C MET A 1092 33.52 20.32 52.30
N ASP A 1093 33.11 19.81 53.46
CA ASP A 1093 33.13 20.56 54.72
C ASP A 1093 34.49 20.47 55.47
N GLU A 1094 35.44 19.63 55.03
CA GLU A 1094 36.78 19.52 55.64
C GLU A 1094 37.86 20.42 54.98
N ASN A 1095 37.51 21.20 53.96
CA ASN A 1095 38.44 22.10 53.24
C ASN A 1095 38.01 23.58 53.23
N ASP A 1096 37.28 24.05 54.24
CA ASP A 1096 37.07 25.48 54.54
C ASP A 1096 37.67 25.88 55.90
#